data_AF-A0A7U4K1B9-F1
#
_entry.id   AF-A0A7U4K1B9-F1
#
_cell.length_a   1.000
_cell.length_b   1.000
_cell.length_c   1.000
_cell.angle_alpha   90.00
_cell.angle_beta   90.00
_cell.angle_gamma   90.00
#
_symmetry.space_group_name_H-M   'P 1'
#
loop_
_entity.id
_entity.type
_entity.pdbx_description
1 polymer ?
#
loop_
_entity_poly.entity_id
_entity_poly.type
_entity_poly.pdbx_seq_one_letter_code
_entity_poly.pdbx_strand_id
1 'polypeptide(L)'
;MIPQISQAPGVIQLVLDFLDALKQHGFTGDTATHYADRLTMATDNSIYQLLPDAVIFPRSTADVTLIGRLAGQENFKSLVFTPRGGGTGTNGQALNTGIVVDMSRHMNRILEVNVEQGWVRVEAGVIKDQLNQYLQPLGYFFAPELSTSNRATLGGMINTDASGQGSLVYGKTSDHVLGLRAILLGGEMLDTRAMPTALAETIAQEDSVTGRIYHTVLHRCREQRALIVEKFPQLNRFLTGYDLRHVFSDDLQTFDLTRILTGAEGTLAFISEATLDITPLPKVRRLVNVKYDSFDSALRNAPFMVEANALSVETVDSKVLNLAKEDIVWHSVKALITDVPDKEMLGLNIVEFAGDDKALIDSQMASLCQRLDDLMAAREGGVIGYQICSELAGIERIYGMRKKAVGLLGNSKGQAKPIPFAEDTCVPPQHLADYIVEFRQLLDSHHLAYGMFGHVDAGVLHVRPALDMCDPQQEMLMKQISDQVVQLTARYGGLLWGEHGKGFRAEYSPEFFGEVLYHELRQIKSAFDPDNRLNPGKICSPLASDAPMMKVDTSDKRGTLDRRIPLAVRTSFRGAMECNGNGLCFNFDVRSPMCPSMKITGDRIHSPKGRAALVREWLRLLAEQGVDPVALEHGLATKRPSLRGLIEKTRNTWHARQGDYDFSHEVKEAMSGCLACKACSTQCPIKIDVPGFRSRFLQLYHTRYHRPLRDYVVAGVEGYAPLMAKAPSVFNFFLKQPWVGALSRKSIGMVDLPLLSSPSLKQSLSGHYASTMTLEQLEKLPDSERRQHVLIVQDPFTSYYDAQVVVDFVRLVEKLGFNPVLLPFSPNGKAQHIKGFLQRFAKTARKTADFLNRIALLDMPMVGVDPALVLCYRDEYKEILGDSRGDFKVQLVHEWLQVALAEQPEQHLSGESWYLFGHCTETTALPASSQHWAAIFSRYGAKLENVSVGCCGMAGTYGHEVKNIDNSLGIYALSWQQALQKLPSKRCLATGYSCRSQVKRIEGNGLRHPLQALLELV
;
A
#
# COMPACT_ATOMS: atom_id res chain seq x y z
N MET A 1 -1.82 32.40 -12.57
CA MET A 1 -0.63 31.85 -11.86
C MET A 1 -1.12 31.40 -10.50
N ILE A 2 -0.57 30.33 -9.93
CA ILE A 2 -0.86 29.99 -8.53
C ILE A 2 -0.24 31.03 -7.58
N PRO A 3 -0.87 31.32 -6.43
CA PRO A 3 -0.32 32.22 -5.42
C PRO A 3 0.83 31.54 -4.64
N GLN A 4 1.46 32.31 -3.74
CA GLN A 4 2.36 31.73 -2.73
C GLN A 4 1.55 31.15 -1.59
N ILE A 5 1.92 29.97 -1.11
CA ILE A 5 1.35 29.41 0.12
C ILE A 5 2.38 29.58 1.23
N SER A 6 2.46 30.79 1.78
CA SER A 6 3.47 31.18 2.78
C SER A 6 3.10 30.77 4.21
N GLN A 7 1.86 30.32 4.44
CA GLN A 7 1.40 29.89 5.74
C GLN A 7 1.57 28.37 5.88
N ALA A 8 2.51 27.96 6.73
CA ALA A 8 2.51 26.64 7.34
C ALA A 8 2.18 26.78 8.83
N PRO A 9 1.50 25.81 9.44
CA PRO A 9 1.34 25.76 10.88
C PRO A 9 2.72 25.86 11.56
N GLY A 10 2.88 26.86 12.43
CA GLY A 10 4.13 27.11 13.13
C GLY A 10 4.60 25.88 13.91
N VAL A 11 5.89 25.84 14.22
CA VAL A 11 6.47 24.85 15.13
C VAL A 11 6.66 25.54 16.47
N ILE A 12 6.29 24.86 17.55
CA ILE A 12 6.45 25.37 18.91
C ILE A 12 7.94 25.49 19.23
N GLN A 13 8.40 26.64 19.72
CA GLN A 13 9.83 26.88 20.02
C GLN A 13 10.41 25.80 20.95
N LEU A 14 9.65 25.41 21.98
CA LEU A 14 10.06 24.35 22.91
C LEU A 14 10.34 23.01 22.21
N VAL A 15 9.60 22.69 21.15
CA VAL A 15 9.83 21.47 20.35
C VAL A 15 11.15 21.60 19.58
N LEU A 16 11.45 22.77 19.01
CA LEU A 16 12.74 23.01 18.33
C LEU A 16 13.90 22.87 19.30
N ASP A 17 13.78 23.47 20.49
CA ASP A 17 14.80 23.41 21.54
C ASP A 17 15.06 21.96 21.97
N PHE A 18 14.01 21.13 22.07
CA PHE A 18 14.13 19.70 22.38
C PHE A 18 14.86 18.91 21.27
N LEU A 19 14.51 19.16 20.00
CA LEU A 19 15.16 18.49 18.86
C LEU A 19 16.63 18.89 18.73
N ASP A 20 16.97 20.14 19.04
CA ASP A 20 18.35 20.60 19.07
C ASP A 20 19.12 20.01 20.26
N ALA A 21 18.49 19.92 21.43
CA ALA A 21 19.06 19.22 22.58
C ALA A 21 19.33 17.74 22.26
N LEU A 22 18.43 17.04 21.58
CA LEU A 22 18.64 15.66 21.12
C LEU A 22 19.90 15.53 20.26
N LYS A 23 20.04 16.39 19.24
CA LYS A 23 21.22 16.40 18.36
C LYS A 23 22.51 16.66 19.13
N GLN A 24 22.49 17.63 20.06
CA GLN A 24 23.65 17.96 20.89
C GLN A 24 24.09 16.80 21.80
N HIS A 25 23.15 15.96 22.25
CA HIS A 25 23.42 14.80 23.10
C HIS A 25 23.67 13.50 22.31
N GLY A 26 23.91 13.59 21.00
CA GLY A 26 24.35 12.46 20.18
C GLY A 26 23.22 11.56 19.66
N PHE A 27 22.00 12.07 19.55
CA PHE A 27 20.91 11.36 18.87
C PHE A 27 21.32 11.00 17.43
N THR A 28 21.21 9.72 17.08
CA THR A 28 21.69 9.20 15.77
C THR A 28 20.58 9.13 14.71
N GLY A 29 19.33 9.23 15.14
CA GLY A 29 18.16 9.21 14.27
C GLY A 29 17.90 10.50 13.50
N ASP A 30 16.79 10.50 12.76
CA ASP A 30 16.35 11.68 12.00
C ASP A 30 15.27 12.46 12.78
N THR A 31 15.15 13.76 12.50
CA THR A 31 14.10 14.63 13.04
C THR A 31 13.46 15.42 11.90
N ALA A 32 12.15 15.66 11.96
CA ALA A 32 11.43 16.40 10.94
C ALA A 32 10.42 17.39 11.54
N THR A 33 10.45 18.62 11.03
CA THR A 33 9.58 19.73 11.44
C THR A 33 8.86 20.38 10.25
N HIS A 34 9.21 19.99 9.02
CA HIS A 34 8.54 20.48 7.81
C HIS A 34 7.07 20.07 7.80
N TYR A 35 6.25 20.90 7.15
CA TYR A 35 4.81 20.71 7.20
C TYR A 35 4.41 19.39 6.51
N ALA A 36 5.12 19.02 5.45
CA ALA A 36 4.88 17.79 4.71
C ALA A 36 5.09 16.54 5.54
N ASP A 37 6.23 16.44 6.24
CA ASP A 37 6.54 15.32 7.11
C ASP A 37 5.45 15.13 8.18
N ARG A 38 5.12 16.24 8.87
CA ARG A 38 4.08 16.28 9.90
C ARG A 38 2.73 15.84 9.34
N LEU A 39 2.35 16.33 8.16
CA LEU A 39 1.08 15.97 7.51
C LEU A 39 1.01 14.48 7.14
N THR A 40 2.12 13.87 6.72
CA THR A 40 2.12 12.42 6.43
C THR A 40 1.92 11.55 7.67
N MET A 41 2.25 12.08 8.85
CA MET A 41 2.02 11.43 10.14
C MET A 41 0.69 11.82 10.78
N ALA A 42 0.02 12.85 10.26
CA ALA A 42 -1.23 13.36 10.80
C ALA A 42 -2.44 12.44 10.57
N THR A 43 -2.26 11.35 9.81
CA THR A 43 -3.34 10.41 9.47
C THR A 43 -2.90 8.95 9.58
N ASP A 44 -3.81 8.09 10.00
CA ASP A 44 -3.70 6.63 9.91
C ASP A 44 -4.79 6.09 8.97
N ASN A 45 -5.35 4.91 9.21
CA ASN A 45 -6.45 4.34 8.43
C ASN A 45 -7.85 4.71 9.00
N SER A 46 -7.91 5.57 10.02
CA SER A 46 -9.13 6.13 10.57
C SER A 46 -9.62 7.36 9.78
N ILE A 47 -10.76 7.90 10.21
CA ILE A 47 -11.36 9.13 9.70
C ILE A 47 -10.73 10.41 10.25
N TYR A 48 -9.83 10.31 11.24
CA TYR A 48 -9.27 11.46 11.96
C TYR A 48 -8.03 12.02 11.27
N GLN A 49 -7.72 13.28 11.58
CA GLN A 49 -6.51 13.96 11.15
C GLN A 49 -6.03 14.93 12.24
N LEU A 50 -4.91 14.60 12.90
CA LEU A 50 -4.28 15.44 13.92
C LEU A 50 -2.84 15.76 13.51
N LEU A 51 -2.50 17.03 13.34
CA LEU A 51 -1.17 17.45 12.94
C LEU A 51 -0.21 17.41 14.16
N PRO A 52 0.86 16.61 14.14
CA PRO A 52 1.88 16.66 15.19
C PRO A 52 2.72 17.93 15.08
N ASP A 53 3.44 18.31 16.14
CA ASP A 53 4.37 19.45 16.15
C ASP A 53 5.71 19.11 15.50
N ALA A 54 6.17 17.87 15.67
CA ALA A 54 7.36 17.32 15.03
C ALA A 54 7.31 15.79 14.96
N VAL A 55 8.24 15.21 14.20
CA VAL A 55 8.43 13.76 14.10
C VAL A 55 9.89 13.39 14.37
N ILE A 56 10.11 12.33 15.15
CA ILE A 56 11.42 11.78 15.47
C ILE A 56 11.50 10.33 14.97
N PHE A 57 12.62 9.96 14.36
CA PHE A 57 12.88 8.64 13.79
C PHE A 57 14.14 8.03 14.44
N PRO A 58 14.03 7.39 15.62
CA PRO A 58 15.17 6.77 16.29
C PRO A 58 15.74 5.60 15.46
N ARG A 59 17.05 5.34 15.60
CA ARG A 59 17.74 4.19 14.96
C ARG A 59 18.05 3.05 15.91
N SER A 60 17.88 3.25 17.21
CA SER A 60 18.25 2.27 18.22
C SER A 60 17.49 2.47 19.54
N THR A 61 17.52 1.45 20.39
CA THR A 61 17.04 1.56 21.77
C THR A 61 17.73 2.70 22.54
N ALA A 62 19.03 2.97 22.27
CA ALA A 62 19.76 4.07 22.90
C ALA A 62 19.20 5.45 22.52
N ASP A 63 18.78 5.64 21.27
CA ASP A 63 18.12 6.87 20.82
C ASP A 63 16.78 7.06 21.56
N VAL A 64 16.00 5.98 21.75
CA VAL A 64 14.72 6.03 22.48
C VAL A 64 14.95 6.36 23.96
N THR A 65 15.95 5.74 24.59
CA THR A 65 16.42 6.08 25.93
C THR A 65 16.79 7.56 26.05
N LEU A 66 17.48 8.12 25.04
CA LEU A 66 17.85 9.53 25.04
C LEU A 66 16.61 10.44 24.95
N ILE A 67 15.63 10.10 24.11
CA ILE A 67 14.34 10.81 24.04
C ILE A 67 13.68 10.82 25.43
N GLY A 68 13.54 9.66 26.07
CA GLY A 68 12.94 9.53 27.39
C GLY A 68 13.68 10.34 28.46
N ARG A 69 15.01 10.30 28.46
CA ARG A 69 15.87 11.02 29.42
C ARG A 69 15.75 12.54 29.27
N LEU A 70 15.84 13.07 28.05
CA LEU A 70 15.69 14.49 27.82
C LEU A 70 14.26 14.95 28.12
N ALA A 71 13.26 14.14 27.78
CA ALA A 71 11.86 14.44 28.12
C ALA A 71 11.65 14.56 29.64
N GLY A 72 12.42 13.82 30.46
CA GLY A 72 12.36 13.91 31.92
C GLY A 72 12.92 15.21 32.52
N GLN A 73 13.62 16.05 31.75
CA GLN A 73 14.15 17.32 32.23
C GLN A 73 13.05 18.36 32.44
N GLU A 74 13.19 19.20 33.47
CA GLU A 74 12.19 20.20 33.86
C GLU A 74 11.76 21.11 32.70
N ASN A 75 12.71 21.54 31.88
CA ASN A 75 12.47 22.43 30.74
C ASN A 75 11.55 21.81 29.68
N PHE A 76 11.49 20.47 29.60
CA PHE A 76 10.75 19.74 28.58
C PHE A 76 9.51 19.03 29.12
N LYS A 77 9.14 19.24 30.40
CA LYS A 77 8.04 18.53 31.06
C LYS A 77 6.66 18.73 30.43
N SER A 78 6.42 19.84 29.72
CA SER A 78 5.16 20.07 29.02
C SER A 78 5.06 19.37 27.66
N LEU A 79 6.14 18.76 27.17
CA LEU A 79 6.13 18.03 25.91
C LEU A 79 5.42 16.68 26.04
N VAL A 80 4.60 16.39 25.03
CA VAL A 80 3.85 15.15 24.87
C VAL A 80 4.45 14.34 23.73
N PHE A 81 4.49 13.02 23.90
CA PHE A 81 5.07 12.09 22.94
C PHE A 81 4.07 11.00 22.56
N THR A 82 4.06 10.63 21.27
CA THR A 82 3.20 9.56 20.75
C THR A 82 4.03 8.55 19.99
N PRO A 83 4.24 7.33 20.52
CA PRO A 83 4.86 6.25 19.79
C PRO A 83 4.03 5.88 18.56
N ARG A 84 4.70 5.62 17.43
CA ARG A 84 4.04 5.26 16.17
C ARG A 84 4.79 4.15 15.44
N GLY A 85 4.04 3.14 15.01
CA GLY A 85 4.52 2.09 14.11
C GLY A 85 4.12 2.34 12.65
N GLY A 86 3.51 1.33 12.02
CA GLY A 86 3.07 1.40 10.61
C GLY A 86 1.93 2.39 10.29
N GLY A 87 1.24 2.93 11.31
CA GLY A 87 0.13 3.88 11.11
C GLY A 87 -1.08 3.26 10.40
N THR A 88 -1.36 1.98 10.68
CA THR A 88 -2.41 1.16 10.06
C THR A 88 -3.69 1.06 10.88
N GLY A 89 -3.70 1.61 12.09
CA GLY A 89 -4.84 1.60 13.01
C GLY A 89 -6.07 2.32 12.44
N THR A 90 -7.24 1.87 12.87
CA THR A 90 -8.56 2.29 12.34
C THR A 90 -9.32 3.23 13.26
N ASN A 91 -8.87 3.42 14.52
CA ASN A 91 -9.55 4.26 15.51
C ASN A 91 -8.70 5.46 15.96
N GLY A 92 -7.61 5.82 15.27
CA GLY A 92 -6.80 6.98 15.63
C GLY A 92 -5.89 6.75 16.84
N GLN A 93 -5.46 5.51 17.09
CA GLN A 93 -4.60 5.14 18.22
C GLN A 93 -3.22 5.80 18.10
N ALA A 94 -2.71 5.92 16.87
CA ALA A 94 -1.38 6.45 16.58
C ALA A 94 -1.39 7.95 16.21
N LEU A 95 -2.46 8.67 16.58
CA LEU A 95 -2.66 10.09 16.25
C LEU A 95 -2.80 10.93 17.52
N ASN A 96 -1.98 11.98 17.62
CA ASN A 96 -2.01 12.98 18.67
C ASN A 96 -1.31 14.27 18.21
N THR A 97 -1.44 15.35 18.98
CA THR A 97 -0.57 16.53 18.90
C THR A 97 0.75 16.27 19.63
N GLY A 98 1.70 17.20 19.62
CA GLY A 98 3.02 16.99 20.23
C GLY A 98 3.99 16.27 19.30
N ILE A 99 4.94 15.52 19.88
CA ILE A 99 6.02 14.88 19.15
C ILE A 99 5.65 13.43 18.84
N VAL A 100 5.59 13.08 17.55
CA VAL A 100 5.42 11.68 17.12
C VAL A 100 6.78 11.00 17.04
N VAL A 101 6.93 9.84 17.67
CA VAL A 101 8.15 9.01 17.62
C VAL A 101 7.87 7.80 16.74
N ASP A 102 8.36 7.82 15.50
CA ASP A 102 8.12 6.75 14.51
C ASP A 102 9.21 5.68 14.60
N MET A 103 8.83 4.52 15.10
CA MET A 103 9.72 3.37 15.30
C MET A 103 9.98 2.57 14.01
N SER A 104 9.23 2.83 12.93
CA SER A 104 9.19 1.97 11.76
C SER A 104 10.26 2.28 10.71
N ARG A 105 10.77 3.52 10.68
CA ARG A 105 11.72 3.95 9.63
C ARG A 105 13.06 3.22 9.72
N HIS A 106 13.65 3.16 10.92
CA HIS A 106 15.00 2.61 11.11
C HIS A 106 15.07 1.42 12.06
N MET A 107 14.18 1.32 13.06
CA MET A 107 14.21 0.23 14.05
C MET A 107 13.46 -1.02 13.56
N ASN A 108 13.88 -1.58 12.42
CA ASN A 108 13.20 -2.68 11.72
C ASN A 108 14.08 -3.93 11.53
N ARG A 109 15.02 -4.17 12.44
CA ARG A 109 15.93 -5.32 12.42
C ARG A 109 15.38 -6.52 13.19
N ILE A 110 15.60 -7.70 12.63
CA ILE A 110 15.48 -8.98 13.34
C ILE A 110 16.84 -9.21 14.00
N LEU A 111 16.87 -9.23 15.34
CA LEU A 111 18.10 -9.16 16.12
C LEU A 111 18.70 -10.55 16.36
N GLU A 112 17.86 -11.53 16.67
CA GLU A 112 18.29 -12.87 17.04
C GLU A 112 17.15 -13.87 16.83
N VAL A 113 17.46 -15.11 16.40
CA VAL A 113 16.50 -16.21 16.31
C VAL A 113 17.08 -17.43 16.99
N ASN A 114 16.29 -18.07 17.85
CA ASN A 114 16.61 -19.34 18.47
C ASN A 114 15.53 -20.36 18.12
N VAL A 115 15.82 -21.21 17.13
CA VAL A 115 14.90 -22.25 16.66
C VAL A 115 14.74 -23.37 17.69
N GLU A 116 15.80 -23.72 18.42
CA GLU A 116 15.77 -24.80 19.42
C GLU A 116 14.85 -24.47 20.59
N GLN A 117 14.87 -23.21 21.03
CA GLN A 117 14.02 -22.71 22.11
C GLN A 117 12.72 -22.07 21.61
N GLY A 118 12.51 -22.01 20.29
CA GLY A 118 11.26 -21.53 19.70
C GLY A 118 10.98 -20.04 19.89
N TRP A 119 11.99 -19.16 19.80
CA TRP A 119 11.78 -17.71 19.92
C TRP A 119 12.60 -16.86 18.95
N VAL A 120 12.17 -15.62 18.76
CA VAL A 120 12.83 -14.57 17.95
C VAL A 120 12.82 -13.24 18.69
N ARG A 121 13.92 -12.49 18.62
CA ARG A 121 14.04 -11.13 19.15
C ARG A 121 14.13 -10.10 18.02
N VAL A 122 13.32 -9.05 18.10
CA VAL A 122 13.07 -8.08 17.03
C VAL A 122 12.98 -6.66 17.57
N GLU A 123 13.28 -5.68 16.73
CA GLU A 123 12.93 -4.29 16.99
C GLU A 123 11.45 -4.01 16.71
N ALA A 124 10.86 -3.02 17.40
CA ALA A 124 9.44 -2.72 17.34
C ALA A 124 8.92 -2.29 15.96
N GLY A 125 9.80 -1.80 15.08
CA GLY A 125 9.49 -1.38 13.71
C GLY A 125 9.48 -2.50 12.67
N VAL A 126 9.85 -3.74 13.04
CA VAL A 126 9.80 -4.89 12.12
C VAL A 126 8.36 -5.11 11.66
N ILE A 127 8.16 -5.31 10.35
CA ILE A 127 6.85 -5.61 9.78
C ILE A 127 6.54 -7.10 9.92
N LYS A 128 5.29 -7.49 10.23
CA LYS A 128 4.92 -8.90 10.44
C LYS A 128 5.38 -9.80 9.29
N ASP A 129 5.00 -9.48 8.05
CA ASP A 129 5.33 -10.35 6.91
C ASP A 129 6.83 -10.32 6.57
N GLN A 130 7.56 -9.28 6.98
CA GLN A 130 9.02 -9.27 6.90
C GLN A 130 9.61 -10.32 7.84
N LEU A 131 9.08 -10.45 9.06
CA LEU A 131 9.47 -11.49 10.01
C LEU A 131 9.11 -12.89 9.46
N ASN A 132 7.89 -13.09 8.97
CA ASN A 132 7.48 -14.40 8.45
C ASN A 132 8.27 -14.79 7.19
N GLN A 133 8.62 -13.83 6.32
CA GLN A 133 9.51 -14.11 5.19
C GLN A 133 10.91 -14.54 5.65
N TYR A 134 11.40 -14.02 6.78
CA TYR A 134 12.69 -14.41 7.35
C TYR A 134 12.65 -15.79 8.02
N LEU A 135 11.56 -16.12 8.72
CA LEU A 135 11.39 -17.39 9.44
C LEU A 135 11.03 -18.57 8.53
N GLN A 136 10.38 -18.32 7.39
CA GLN A 136 9.88 -19.37 6.49
C GLN A 136 10.95 -20.39 6.08
N PRO A 137 12.18 -20.02 5.66
CA PRO A 137 13.23 -20.98 5.33
C PRO A 137 13.71 -21.84 6.51
N LEU A 138 13.45 -21.40 7.74
CA LEU A 138 13.77 -22.12 8.97
C LEU A 138 12.65 -23.10 9.38
N GLY A 139 11.49 -23.08 8.68
CA GLY A 139 10.35 -23.93 8.99
C GLY A 139 9.36 -23.34 10.00
N TYR A 140 9.46 -22.04 10.30
CA TYR A 140 8.64 -21.38 11.33
C TYR A 140 7.95 -20.12 10.80
N PHE A 141 6.97 -19.63 11.57
CA PHE A 141 6.31 -18.35 11.38
C PHE A 141 5.86 -17.76 12.72
N PHE A 142 5.65 -16.46 12.75
CA PHE A 142 4.92 -15.77 13.82
C PHE A 142 3.42 -15.84 13.49
N ALA A 143 2.65 -16.44 14.40
CA ALA A 143 1.30 -16.92 14.11
C ALA A 143 0.19 -15.86 13.95
N PRO A 144 0.12 -14.79 14.76
CA PRO A 144 -0.95 -13.79 14.66
C PRO A 144 -1.05 -13.19 13.27
N GLU A 145 -2.25 -13.18 12.66
CA GLU A 145 -2.43 -12.85 11.25
C GLU A 145 -3.42 -11.70 10.99
N LEU A 146 -3.00 -10.72 10.17
CA LEU A 146 -3.70 -9.45 9.97
C LEU A 146 -4.01 -9.21 8.49
N SER A 147 -5.06 -8.45 8.21
CA SER A 147 -5.30 -7.88 6.87
C SER A 147 -4.21 -6.87 6.44
N THR A 148 -3.47 -6.30 7.39
CA THR A 148 -2.41 -5.30 7.15
C THR A 148 -0.99 -5.82 7.38
N SER A 149 -0.82 -7.15 7.42
CA SER A 149 0.42 -7.85 7.79
C SER A 149 1.69 -7.42 7.04
N ASN A 150 1.54 -6.93 5.81
CA ASN A 150 2.65 -6.46 4.96
C ASN A 150 3.14 -5.04 5.28
N ARG A 151 2.59 -4.38 6.30
CA ARG A 151 2.94 -3.00 6.70
C ARG A 151 2.69 -2.69 8.18
N ALA A 152 1.90 -3.50 8.87
CA ALA A 152 1.77 -3.43 10.32
C ALA A 152 3.10 -3.85 10.97
N THR A 153 3.55 -3.04 11.93
CA THR A 153 4.80 -3.31 12.67
C THR A 153 4.49 -4.07 13.95
N LEU A 154 5.41 -4.91 14.40
CA LEU A 154 5.25 -5.73 15.61
C LEU A 154 5.00 -4.88 16.86
N GLY A 155 5.70 -3.75 17.02
CA GLY A 155 5.43 -2.80 18.10
C GLY A 155 4.02 -2.20 18.03
N GLY A 156 3.47 -2.01 16.83
CA GLY A 156 2.07 -1.59 16.65
C GLY A 156 1.10 -2.70 17.06
N MET A 157 1.36 -3.94 16.61
CA MET A 157 0.57 -5.12 16.98
C MET A 157 0.54 -5.34 18.49
N ILE A 158 1.69 -5.23 19.15
CA ILE A 158 1.81 -5.35 20.61
C ILE A 158 0.98 -4.26 21.29
N ASN A 159 1.09 -3.01 20.84
CA ASN A 159 0.36 -1.89 21.44
C ASN A 159 -1.15 -1.92 21.22
N THR A 160 -1.65 -2.62 20.19
CA THR A 160 -3.11 -2.80 19.98
C THR A 160 -3.61 -4.17 20.40
N ASP A 161 -2.71 -5.05 20.88
CA ASP A 161 -2.96 -6.49 21.08
C ASP A 161 -3.69 -7.14 19.89
N ALA A 162 -3.12 -6.92 18.71
CA ALA A 162 -3.73 -7.34 17.45
C ALA A 162 -3.92 -8.87 17.41
N SER A 163 -4.98 -9.32 16.76
CA SER A 163 -5.31 -10.75 16.67
C SER A 163 -5.46 -11.19 15.21
N GLY A 164 -6.70 -11.38 14.76
CA GLY A 164 -7.08 -11.69 13.39
C GLY A 164 -7.26 -13.18 13.13
N GLN A 165 -6.97 -13.61 11.90
CA GLN A 165 -7.33 -14.96 11.43
C GLN A 165 -6.62 -16.05 12.26
N GLY A 166 -7.36 -17.09 12.66
CA GLY A 166 -6.80 -18.23 13.39
C GLY A 166 -6.58 -17.97 14.88
N SER A 167 -7.02 -16.81 15.39
CA SER A 167 -6.85 -16.43 16.81
C SER A 167 -7.55 -17.37 17.78
N LEU A 168 -8.56 -18.14 17.33
CA LEU A 168 -9.20 -19.16 18.15
C LEU A 168 -8.24 -20.28 18.57
N VAL A 169 -7.30 -20.62 17.69
CA VAL A 169 -6.33 -21.71 17.89
C VAL A 169 -4.97 -21.18 18.32
N TYR A 170 -4.49 -20.13 17.67
CA TYR A 170 -3.15 -19.59 17.94
C TYR A 170 -3.13 -18.52 19.04
N GLY A 171 -4.26 -17.92 19.39
CA GLY A 171 -4.31 -16.80 20.33
C GLY A 171 -4.03 -15.44 19.68
N LYS A 172 -3.75 -14.43 20.51
CA LYS A 172 -3.49 -13.04 20.10
C LYS A 172 -2.02 -12.69 20.16
N THR A 173 -1.65 -11.50 19.68
CA THR A 173 -0.27 -11.01 19.79
C THR A 173 0.30 -11.14 21.20
N SER A 174 -0.45 -10.74 22.25
CA SER A 174 0.03 -10.85 23.64
C SER A 174 0.38 -12.27 24.09
N ASP A 175 -0.28 -13.30 23.55
CA ASP A 175 0.02 -14.71 23.89
C ASP A 175 1.37 -15.18 23.34
N HIS A 176 1.85 -14.48 22.31
CA HIS A 176 3.11 -14.75 21.64
C HIS A 176 4.26 -13.84 22.11
N VAL A 177 4.00 -12.89 23.02
CA VAL A 177 5.05 -12.02 23.57
C VAL A 177 5.64 -12.65 24.82
N LEU A 178 6.89 -13.11 24.72
CA LEU A 178 7.64 -13.69 25.84
C LEU A 178 8.26 -12.62 26.75
N GLY A 179 8.51 -11.44 26.20
CA GLY A 179 9.03 -10.30 26.95
C GLY A 179 9.23 -9.07 26.07
N LEU A 180 9.28 -7.91 26.71
CA LEU A 180 9.45 -6.63 26.04
C LEU A 180 10.60 -5.84 26.67
N ARG A 181 11.30 -5.10 25.83
CA ARG A 181 12.13 -3.98 26.26
C ARG A 181 11.37 -2.69 26.00
N ALA A 182 11.07 -1.98 27.07
CA ALA A 182 10.35 -0.72 27.03
C ALA A 182 11.15 0.40 27.69
N ILE A 183 10.99 1.62 27.18
CA ILE A 183 11.63 2.82 27.72
C ILE A 183 10.56 3.73 28.32
N LEU A 184 10.74 4.08 29.59
CA LEU A 184 9.87 5.00 30.31
C LEU A 184 10.24 6.47 30.02
N LEU A 185 9.31 7.38 30.29
CA LEU A 185 9.68 8.80 30.39
C LEU A 185 10.57 9.00 31.62
N GLY A 186 11.74 9.60 31.41
CA GLY A 186 12.88 9.57 32.34
C GLY A 186 14.08 8.79 31.78
N GLY A 187 13.84 7.91 30.80
CA GLY A 187 14.87 7.14 30.10
C GLY A 187 15.24 5.81 30.76
N GLU A 188 14.57 5.44 31.85
CA GLU A 188 14.70 4.13 32.48
C GLU A 188 14.26 3.03 31.50
N MET A 189 15.04 1.94 31.50
CA MET A 189 14.76 0.75 30.71
C MET A 189 14.02 -0.27 31.57
N LEU A 190 12.89 -0.74 31.07
CA LEU A 190 12.03 -1.74 31.68
C LEU A 190 12.02 -2.99 30.80
N ASP A 191 12.69 -4.05 31.27
CA ASP A 191 12.62 -5.37 30.66
C ASP A 191 11.53 -6.21 31.37
N THR A 192 10.51 -6.63 30.63
CA THR A 192 9.38 -7.41 31.16
C THR A 192 9.41 -8.85 30.65
N ARG A 193 8.90 -9.77 31.46
CA ARG A 193 8.65 -11.18 31.13
C ARG A 193 7.79 -11.82 32.21
N ALA A 194 7.19 -12.97 31.91
CA ALA A 194 6.57 -13.83 32.91
C ALA A 194 7.61 -14.33 33.93
N MET A 195 7.25 -14.34 35.21
CA MET A 195 8.12 -14.77 36.30
C MET A 195 7.34 -15.30 37.51
N PRO A 196 7.97 -16.04 38.43
CA PRO A 196 7.34 -16.42 39.70
C PRO A 196 6.89 -15.18 40.48
N THR A 197 5.69 -15.22 41.04
CA THR A 197 5.09 -14.11 41.79
C THR A 197 6.00 -13.61 42.92
N ALA A 198 6.69 -14.50 43.63
CA ALA A 198 7.62 -14.12 44.70
C ALA A 198 8.79 -13.24 44.21
N LEU A 199 9.26 -13.46 42.98
CA LEU A 199 10.29 -12.61 42.38
C LEU A 199 9.73 -11.22 42.05
N ALA A 200 8.52 -11.15 41.51
CA ALA A 200 7.85 -9.88 41.26
C ALA A 200 7.61 -9.09 42.55
N GLU A 201 7.29 -9.76 43.67
CA GLU A 201 7.17 -9.14 44.99
C GLU A 201 8.50 -8.58 45.52
N THR A 202 9.61 -9.22 45.19
CA THR A 202 10.95 -8.73 45.54
C THR A 202 11.27 -7.46 44.75
N ILE A 203 11.01 -7.45 43.43
CA ILE A 203 11.20 -6.27 42.59
C ILE A 203 10.29 -5.12 43.06
N ALA A 204 9.06 -5.43 43.46
CA ALA A 204 8.10 -4.45 43.99
C ALA A 204 8.53 -3.75 45.28
N GLN A 205 9.54 -4.26 45.99
CA GLN A 205 10.10 -3.64 47.20
C GLN A 205 11.28 -2.70 46.91
N GLU A 206 11.78 -2.69 45.68
CA GLU A 206 12.88 -1.79 45.29
C GLU A 206 12.42 -0.33 45.30
N ASP A 207 13.23 0.56 45.86
CA ASP A 207 13.01 2.02 45.80
C ASP A 207 13.44 2.56 44.43
N SER A 208 12.67 2.18 43.40
CA SER A 208 12.91 2.53 42.00
C SER A 208 11.60 2.76 41.26
N VAL A 209 11.66 3.40 40.08
CA VAL A 209 10.49 3.54 39.19
C VAL A 209 9.93 2.17 38.81
N THR A 210 10.82 1.21 38.51
CA THR A 210 10.46 -0.18 38.21
C THR A 210 9.76 -0.83 39.42
N GLY A 211 10.32 -0.71 40.62
CA GLY A 211 9.72 -1.26 41.83
C GLY A 211 8.33 -0.69 42.10
N ARG A 212 8.13 0.62 41.94
CA ARG A 212 6.81 1.27 42.03
C ARG A 212 5.79 0.73 41.03
N ILE A 213 6.21 0.52 39.78
CA ILE A 213 5.36 -0.05 38.72
C ILE A 213 4.94 -1.48 39.08
N TYR A 214 5.90 -2.33 39.43
CA TYR A 214 5.63 -3.71 39.84
C TYR A 214 4.71 -3.74 41.05
N HIS A 215 4.99 -2.95 42.08
CA HIS A 215 4.16 -2.82 43.27
C HIS A 215 2.72 -2.46 42.94
N THR A 216 2.52 -1.42 42.12
CA THR A 216 1.19 -0.95 41.73
C THR A 216 0.44 -2.05 40.99
N VAL A 217 0.98 -2.55 39.89
CA VAL A 217 0.29 -3.55 39.04
C VAL A 217 -0.03 -4.83 39.83
N LEU A 218 0.95 -5.34 40.58
CA LEU A 218 0.83 -6.55 41.39
C LEU A 218 -0.29 -6.42 42.42
N HIS A 219 -0.30 -5.32 43.19
CA HIS A 219 -1.28 -5.13 44.26
C HIS A 219 -2.68 -4.91 43.70
N ARG A 220 -2.82 -4.05 42.69
CA ARG A 220 -4.13 -3.70 42.09
C ARG A 220 -4.78 -4.90 41.43
N CYS A 221 -4.05 -5.67 40.63
CA CYS A 221 -4.59 -6.84 39.94
C CYS A 221 -4.91 -7.98 40.92
N ARG A 222 -4.18 -8.09 42.04
CA ARG A 222 -4.43 -9.10 43.07
C ARG A 222 -5.66 -8.77 43.91
N GLU A 223 -5.77 -7.52 44.38
CA GLU A 223 -6.92 -7.07 45.19
C GLU A 223 -8.24 -7.14 44.42
N GLN A 224 -8.23 -6.72 43.16
CA GLN A 224 -9.43 -6.69 42.33
C GLN A 224 -9.68 -7.98 41.54
N ARG A 225 -8.95 -9.08 41.84
CA ARG A 225 -8.99 -10.31 41.05
C ARG A 225 -10.40 -10.87 40.88
N ALA A 226 -11.19 -10.91 41.95
CA ALA A 226 -12.56 -11.42 41.91
C ALA A 226 -13.42 -10.61 40.92
N LEU A 227 -13.36 -9.28 41.01
CA LEU A 227 -14.11 -8.38 40.13
C LEU A 227 -13.62 -8.46 38.68
N ILE A 228 -12.31 -8.57 38.45
CA ILE A 228 -11.74 -8.74 37.10
C ILE A 228 -12.28 -10.01 36.43
N VAL A 229 -12.36 -11.13 37.17
CA VAL A 229 -12.88 -12.40 36.64
C VAL A 229 -14.39 -12.36 36.41
N GLU A 230 -15.15 -11.65 37.25
CA GLU A 230 -16.60 -11.51 37.12
C GLU A 230 -17.01 -10.56 35.98
N LYS A 231 -16.36 -9.40 35.89
CA LYS A 231 -16.78 -8.28 35.02
C LYS A 231 -16.53 -8.55 33.54
N PHE A 232 -15.41 -9.20 33.21
CA PHE A 232 -15.04 -9.42 31.81
C PHE A 232 -15.59 -10.76 31.30
N PRO A 233 -16.35 -10.76 30.19
CA PRO A 233 -16.88 -11.99 29.63
C PRO A 233 -15.75 -12.92 29.17
N GLN A 234 -15.96 -14.23 29.30
CA GLN A 234 -15.04 -15.24 28.78
C GLN A 234 -15.14 -15.30 27.25
N LEU A 235 -14.52 -14.33 26.58
CA LEU A 235 -14.41 -14.26 25.13
C LEU A 235 -13.02 -14.71 24.71
N ASN A 236 -12.93 -15.47 23.62
CA ASN A 236 -11.64 -15.86 23.01
C ASN A 236 -10.80 -14.63 22.66
N ARG A 237 -11.47 -13.55 22.27
CA ARG A 237 -10.84 -12.24 22.11
C ARG A 237 -11.11 -11.39 23.35
N PHE A 238 -10.12 -11.40 24.25
CA PHE A 238 -10.13 -10.59 25.46
C PHE A 238 -10.01 -9.07 25.18
N LEU A 239 -10.28 -8.25 26.17
CA LEU A 239 -10.25 -6.79 26.12
C LEU A 239 -8.87 -6.22 25.69
N THR A 240 -8.86 -5.30 24.72
CA THR A 240 -7.66 -4.48 24.44
C THR A 240 -7.58 -3.29 25.41
N GLY A 241 -6.40 -2.98 25.94
CA GLY A 241 -6.15 -1.86 26.85
C GLY A 241 -6.06 -2.29 28.30
N TYR A 242 -4.80 -2.40 28.77
CA TYR A 242 -4.31 -2.94 30.03
C TYR A 242 -5.00 -4.25 30.42
N ASP A 243 -4.38 -5.38 30.06
CA ASP A 243 -4.91 -6.71 30.35
C ASP A 243 -4.73 -7.07 31.82
N LEU A 244 -5.66 -6.62 32.67
CA LEU A 244 -5.65 -6.89 34.12
C LEU A 244 -5.86 -8.38 34.44
N ARG A 245 -6.47 -9.15 33.53
CA ARG A 245 -6.85 -10.55 33.75
C ARG A 245 -5.67 -11.50 33.60
N HIS A 246 -4.76 -11.24 32.67
CA HIS A 246 -3.64 -12.14 32.40
C HIS A 246 -2.33 -11.73 33.09
N VAL A 247 -2.32 -10.63 33.86
CA VAL A 247 -1.19 -10.29 34.75
C VAL A 247 -0.82 -11.45 35.67
N PHE A 248 -1.81 -12.19 36.18
CA PHE A 248 -1.61 -13.37 36.99
C PHE A 248 -2.13 -14.63 36.30
N SER A 249 -1.40 -15.73 36.47
CA SER A 249 -1.93 -17.08 36.26
C SER A 249 -3.13 -17.35 37.18
N ASP A 250 -3.97 -18.32 36.82
CA ASP A 250 -5.19 -18.61 37.58
C ASP A 250 -4.91 -19.10 39.01
N ASP A 251 -3.76 -19.72 39.24
CA ASP A 251 -3.24 -20.14 40.55
C ASP A 251 -2.43 -19.06 41.29
N LEU A 252 -2.29 -17.87 40.69
CA LEU A 252 -1.53 -16.72 41.18
C LEU A 252 -0.02 -16.96 41.39
N GLN A 253 0.54 -18.07 40.89
CA GLN A 253 1.95 -18.41 41.06
C GLN A 253 2.88 -17.69 40.09
N THR A 254 2.35 -17.25 38.94
CA THR A 254 3.10 -16.52 37.91
C THR A 254 2.53 -15.12 37.75
N PHE A 255 3.44 -14.15 37.67
CA PHE A 255 3.16 -12.74 37.39
C PHE A 255 3.83 -12.32 36.08
N ASP A 256 3.10 -11.60 35.23
CA ASP A 256 3.62 -11.08 33.96
C ASP A 256 3.21 -9.62 33.72
N LEU A 257 4.16 -8.71 33.92
CA LEU A 257 3.97 -7.28 33.65
C LEU A 257 3.79 -6.98 32.14
N THR A 258 4.27 -7.87 31.27
CA THR A 258 4.20 -7.72 29.81
C THR A 258 2.75 -7.52 29.35
N ARG A 259 1.80 -8.19 30.03
CA ARG A 259 0.36 -8.12 29.75
C ARG A 259 -0.23 -6.71 29.90
N ILE A 260 0.34 -5.87 30.74
CA ILE A 260 -0.09 -4.47 30.88
C ILE A 260 0.39 -3.61 29.69
N LEU A 261 1.57 -3.90 29.14
CA LEU A 261 2.13 -3.17 28.00
C LEU A 261 1.51 -3.62 26.66
N THR A 262 1.07 -4.87 26.56
CA THR A 262 0.29 -5.35 25.41
C THR A 262 -1.10 -4.71 25.43
N GLY A 263 -1.48 -4.04 24.34
CA GLY A 263 -2.72 -3.27 24.25
C GLY A 263 -2.64 -1.86 24.84
N ALA A 264 -1.48 -1.41 25.32
CA ALA A 264 -1.33 -0.10 25.97
C ALA A 264 -1.40 1.10 25.02
N GLU A 265 -1.45 0.92 23.71
CA GLU A 265 -1.52 2.01 22.71
C GLU A 265 -0.45 3.10 22.90
N GLY A 266 0.73 2.75 23.40
CA GLY A 266 1.82 3.69 23.65
C GLY A 266 1.56 4.68 24.79
N THR A 267 0.60 4.42 25.68
CA THR A 267 0.29 5.29 26.83
C THR A 267 1.21 5.06 28.03
N LEU A 268 1.95 3.96 28.07
CA LEU A 268 2.76 3.60 29.25
C LEU A 268 4.26 3.70 29.04
N ALA A 269 4.74 3.36 27.83
CA ALA A 269 6.17 3.34 27.51
C ALA A 269 6.40 3.32 26.00
N PHE A 270 7.63 3.61 25.57
CA PHE A 270 8.10 3.30 24.22
C PHE A 270 8.59 1.85 24.16
N ILE A 271 7.90 0.98 23.42
CA ILE A 271 8.38 -0.39 23.16
C ILE A 271 9.47 -0.31 22.09
N SER A 272 10.70 -0.75 22.41
CA SER A 272 11.84 -0.72 21.49
C SER A 272 12.17 -2.09 20.89
N GLU A 273 12.09 -3.15 21.69
CA GLU A 273 12.36 -4.54 21.28
C GLU A 273 11.32 -5.49 21.87
N ALA A 274 11.09 -6.61 21.18
CA ALA A 274 10.24 -7.69 21.65
C ALA A 274 10.92 -9.04 21.44
N THR A 275 10.77 -9.92 22.43
CA THR A 275 11.05 -11.36 22.28
C THR A 275 9.71 -12.06 22.10
N LEU A 276 9.57 -12.76 20.98
CA LEU A 276 8.36 -13.42 20.54
C LEU A 276 8.60 -14.93 20.43
N ASP A 277 7.59 -15.74 20.70
CA ASP A 277 7.67 -17.15 20.31
C ASP A 277 7.53 -17.29 18.78
N ILE A 278 7.90 -18.46 18.26
CA ILE A 278 7.71 -18.82 16.85
C ILE A 278 7.04 -20.19 16.75
N THR A 279 6.10 -20.31 15.81
CA THR A 279 5.30 -21.52 15.61
C THR A 279 5.83 -22.31 14.41
N PRO A 280 5.94 -23.65 14.49
CA PRO A 280 6.27 -24.47 13.33
C PRO A 280 5.23 -24.33 12.21
N LEU A 281 5.67 -24.28 10.95
CA LEU A 281 4.77 -24.26 9.81
C LEU A 281 3.97 -25.56 9.71
N PRO A 282 2.63 -25.50 9.58
CA PRO A 282 1.81 -26.71 9.46
C PRO A 282 2.12 -27.46 8.17
N LYS A 283 2.26 -28.78 8.24
CA LYS A 283 2.58 -29.63 7.07
C LYS A 283 1.40 -29.79 6.11
N VAL A 284 0.18 -29.71 6.62
CA VAL A 284 -1.04 -29.95 5.86
C VAL A 284 -2.00 -28.79 6.07
N ARG A 285 -2.55 -28.28 4.97
CA ARG A 285 -3.61 -27.27 4.95
C ARG A 285 -4.72 -27.71 4.00
N ARG A 286 -5.96 -27.52 4.41
CA ARG A 286 -7.18 -27.76 3.62
C ARG A 286 -8.12 -26.59 3.82
N LEU A 287 -8.82 -26.22 2.77
CA LEU A 287 -9.78 -25.12 2.82
C LEU A 287 -11.08 -25.51 2.14
N VAL A 288 -12.20 -25.15 2.76
CA VAL A 288 -13.56 -25.35 2.26
C VAL A 288 -14.25 -23.99 2.14
N ASN A 289 -14.62 -23.62 0.92
CA ASN A 289 -15.41 -22.44 0.59
C ASN A 289 -16.89 -22.82 0.58
N VAL A 290 -17.65 -22.44 1.62
CA VAL A 290 -19.08 -22.76 1.75
C VAL A 290 -19.93 -21.58 1.28
N LYS A 291 -20.89 -21.84 0.40
CA LYS A 291 -21.70 -20.84 -0.30
C LYS A 291 -23.13 -20.85 0.25
N TYR A 292 -23.68 -19.66 0.46
CA TYR A 292 -25.00 -19.47 1.07
C TYR A 292 -25.94 -18.63 0.21
N ASP A 293 -27.24 -18.89 0.37
CA ASP A 293 -28.34 -18.10 -0.21
C ASP A 293 -28.58 -16.76 0.51
N SER A 294 -28.01 -16.58 1.70
CA SER A 294 -28.09 -15.32 2.44
C SER A 294 -26.91 -15.17 3.40
N PHE A 295 -26.61 -13.93 3.79
CA PHE A 295 -25.59 -13.66 4.80
C PHE A 295 -26.02 -14.11 6.20
N ASP A 296 -27.31 -14.06 6.51
CA ASP A 296 -27.85 -14.58 7.80
C ASP A 296 -27.65 -16.10 7.89
N SER A 297 -27.92 -16.83 6.81
CA SER A 297 -27.61 -18.25 6.68
C SER A 297 -26.13 -18.49 6.99
N ALA A 298 -25.21 -17.74 6.39
CA ALA A 298 -23.78 -17.88 6.64
C ALA A 298 -23.39 -17.70 8.13
N LEU A 299 -24.04 -16.77 8.83
CA LEU A 299 -23.79 -16.50 10.26
C LEU A 299 -24.41 -17.54 11.18
N ARG A 300 -25.67 -17.95 10.94
CA ARG A 300 -26.37 -18.97 11.75
C ARG A 300 -25.68 -20.33 11.70
N ASN A 301 -24.93 -20.57 10.64
CA ASN A 301 -24.14 -21.77 10.43
C ASN A 301 -22.74 -21.72 11.06
N ALA A 302 -22.30 -20.58 11.58
CA ALA A 302 -20.96 -20.47 12.15
C ALA A 302 -20.72 -21.36 13.40
N PRO A 303 -21.66 -21.53 14.35
CA PRO A 303 -21.47 -22.43 15.48
C PRO A 303 -21.13 -23.87 15.05
N PHE A 304 -21.84 -24.39 14.04
CA PHE A 304 -21.56 -25.74 13.54
C PHE A 304 -20.17 -25.84 12.89
N MET A 305 -19.67 -24.76 12.28
CA MET A 305 -18.32 -24.73 11.69
C MET A 305 -17.23 -24.69 12.75
N VAL A 306 -17.48 -24.02 13.87
CA VAL A 306 -16.58 -24.04 15.04
C VAL A 306 -16.55 -25.45 15.65
N GLU A 307 -17.70 -26.13 15.76
CA GLU A 307 -17.76 -27.54 16.20
C GLU A 307 -16.94 -28.49 15.33
N ALA A 308 -16.68 -28.13 14.08
CA ALA A 308 -15.84 -28.93 13.18
C ALA A 308 -14.35 -28.90 13.55
N ASN A 309 -13.94 -28.13 14.57
CA ASN A 309 -12.53 -27.92 14.96
C ASN A 309 -11.68 -27.34 13.82
N ALA A 310 -12.26 -26.42 13.04
CA ALA A 310 -11.52 -25.67 12.03
C ALA A 310 -10.48 -24.74 12.68
N LEU A 311 -9.37 -24.50 11.98
CA LEU A 311 -8.37 -23.51 12.38
C LEU A 311 -8.96 -22.09 12.38
N SER A 312 -9.72 -21.77 11.35
CA SER A 312 -10.35 -20.46 11.20
C SER A 312 -11.62 -20.53 10.36
N VAL A 313 -12.60 -19.69 10.70
CA VAL A 313 -13.84 -19.50 9.94
C VAL A 313 -14.04 -18.01 9.63
N GLU A 314 -13.68 -17.62 8.41
CA GLU A 314 -13.91 -16.27 7.91
C GLU A 314 -15.24 -16.17 7.17
N THR A 315 -15.94 -15.04 7.27
CA THR A 315 -17.11 -14.75 6.43
C THR A 315 -16.95 -13.48 5.62
N VAL A 316 -17.55 -13.47 4.43
CA VAL A 316 -17.74 -12.28 3.59
C VAL A 316 -19.16 -12.20 3.06
N ASP A 317 -19.72 -11.00 3.06
CA ASP A 317 -21.02 -10.73 2.45
C ASP A 317 -20.94 -10.62 0.91
N SER A 318 -22.11 -10.60 0.26
CA SER A 318 -22.22 -10.47 -1.19
C SER A 318 -21.61 -9.19 -1.74
N LYS A 319 -21.66 -8.07 -1.01
CA LYS A 319 -21.12 -6.78 -1.46
C LYS A 319 -19.60 -6.82 -1.55
N VAL A 320 -18.94 -7.33 -0.50
CA VAL A 320 -17.49 -7.52 -0.45
C VAL A 320 -17.04 -8.50 -1.53
N LEU A 321 -17.78 -9.60 -1.70
CA LEU A 321 -17.49 -10.59 -2.73
C LEU A 321 -17.64 -10.03 -4.15
N ASN A 322 -18.70 -9.27 -4.43
CA ASN A 322 -18.90 -8.64 -5.73
C ASN A 322 -17.84 -7.59 -6.06
N LEU A 323 -17.38 -6.82 -5.06
CA LEU A 323 -16.23 -5.93 -5.25
C LEU A 323 -14.94 -6.70 -5.58
N ALA A 324 -14.74 -7.86 -4.94
CA ALA A 324 -13.61 -8.73 -5.27
C ALA A 324 -13.72 -9.28 -6.71
N LYS A 325 -14.94 -9.66 -7.16
CA LYS A 325 -15.22 -10.11 -8.53
C LYS A 325 -14.86 -9.07 -9.61
N GLU A 326 -14.97 -7.78 -9.29
CA GLU A 326 -14.60 -6.67 -10.18
C GLU A 326 -13.09 -6.32 -10.16
N ASP A 327 -12.33 -6.83 -9.18
CA ASP A 327 -10.91 -6.57 -9.04
C ASP A 327 -10.05 -7.62 -9.74
N ILE A 328 -8.82 -7.22 -10.10
CA ILE A 328 -7.84 -8.09 -10.76
C ILE A 328 -7.52 -9.37 -9.97
N VAL A 329 -7.68 -9.35 -8.64
CA VAL A 329 -7.47 -10.53 -7.80
C VAL A 329 -8.45 -11.66 -8.15
N TRP A 330 -9.64 -11.35 -8.69
CA TRP A 330 -10.63 -12.37 -9.05
C TRP A 330 -10.11 -13.38 -10.06
N HIS A 331 -9.28 -12.94 -11.03
CA HIS A 331 -8.77 -13.81 -12.07
C HIS A 331 -7.96 -15.00 -11.52
N SER A 332 -7.32 -14.83 -10.37
CA SER A 332 -6.53 -15.89 -9.73
C SER A 332 -7.37 -16.85 -8.87
N VAL A 333 -8.57 -16.44 -8.43
CA VAL A 333 -9.43 -17.20 -7.50
C VAL A 333 -10.73 -17.70 -8.10
N LYS A 334 -11.16 -17.21 -9.28
CA LYS A 334 -12.46 -17.57 -9.90
C LYS A 334 -12.69 -19.07 -10.07
N ALA A 335 -11.62 -19.85 -10.26
CA ALA A 335 -11.71 -21.31 -10.39
C ALA A 335 -11.96 -22.01 -9.03
N LEU A 336 -11.63 -21.36 -7.92
CA LEU A 336 -11.77 -21.86 -6.55
C LEU A 336 -13.11 -21.45 -5.90
N ILE A 337 -13.82 -20.48 -6.49
CA ILE A 337 -15.13 -19.97 -6.06
C ILE A 337 -16.02 -19.79 -7.30
N THR A 338 -16.62 -20.87 -7.77
CA THR A 338 -17.54 -20.91 -8.91
C THR A 338 -18.96 -20.57 -8.49
N ASP A 339 -19.74 -19.96 -9.38
CA ASP A 339 -21.17 -19.77 -9.13
C ASP A 339 -21.92 -21.11 -9.19
N VAL A 340 -23.06 -21.20 -8.49
CA VAL A 340 -23.94 -22.38 -8.49
C VAL A 340 -25.07 -22.11 -9.50
N PRO A 341 -25.34 -23.02 -10.46
CA PRO A 341 -26.43 -22.83 -11.42
C PRO A 341 -27.76 -22.51 -10.74
N ASP A 342 -28.49 -21.55 -11.28
CA ASP A 342 -29.82 -21.10 -10.83
C ASP A 342 -29.92 -20.63 -9.37
N LYS A 343 -28.78 -20.34 -8.71
CA LYS A 343 -28.73 -19.81 -7.35
C LYS A 343 -27.79 -18.63 -7.23
N GLU A 344 -28.21 -17.59 -6.51
CA GLU A 344 -27.36 -16.45 -6.21
C GLU A 344 -26.55 -16.71 -4.92
N MET A 345 -25.23 -16.51 -4.98
CA MET A 345 -24.35 -16.64 -3.81
C MET A 345 -24.33 -15.31 -3.04
N LEU A 346 -25.02 -15.26 -1.91
CA LEU A 346 -25.18 -14.05 -1.10
C LEU A 346 -24.35 -14.05 0.20
N GLY A 347 -23.68 -15.16 0.52
CA GLY A 347 -22.70 -15.27 1.59
C GLY A 347 -21.66 -16.34 1.30
N LEU A 348 -20.45 -16.17 1.82
CA LEU A 348 -19.35 -17.12 1.68
C LEU A 348 -18.61 -17.27 3.02
N ASN A 349 -18.54 -18.48 3.53
CA ASN A 349 -17.63 -18.83 4.63
C ASN A 349 -16.39 -19.53 4.07
N ILE A 350 -15.21 -19.10 4.51
CA ILE A 350 -13.91 -19.66 4.17
C ILE A 350 -13.43 -20.40 5.42
N VAL A 351 -13.48 -21.72 5.37
CA VAL A 351 -13.15 -22.60 6.50
C VAL A 351 -11.82 -23.27 6.23
N GLU A 352 -10.84 -23.09 7.11
CA GLU A 352 -9.53 -23.71 6.96
C GLU A 352 -9.25 -24.72 8.07
N PHE A 353 -8.61 -25.81 7.69
CA PHE A 353 -8.01 -26.80 8.58
C PHE A 353 -6.51 -26.84 8.33
N ALA A 354 -5.72 -26.84 9.40
CA ALA A 354 -4.28 -26.99 9.30
C ALA A 354 -3.72 -27.83 10.44
N GLY A 355 -2.67 -28.58 10.17
CA GLY A 355 -1.99 -29.40 11.17
C GLY A 355 -0.90 -30.28 10.56
N ASP A 356 -0.38 -31.19 11.37
CA ASP A 356 0.72 -32.07 10.97
C ASP A 356 0.27 -33.49 10.58
N ASP A 357 -0.91 -33.92 11.04
CA ASP A 357 -1.50 -35.21 10.72
C ASP A 357 -2.47 -35.08 9.54
N LYS A 358 -2.01 -35.54 8.37
CA LYS A 358 -2.81 -35.54 7.15
C LYS A 358 -4.14 -36.31 7.30
N ALA A 359 -4.12 -37.48 7.94
CA ALA A 359 -5.30 -38.33 8.05
C ALA A 359 -6.36 -37.69 8.94
N LEU A 360 -5.94 -37.07 10.04
CA LEU A 360 -6.83 -36.30 10.91
C LEU A 360 -7.46 -35.11 10.18
N ILE A 361 -6.64 -34.28 9.53
CA ILE A 361 -7.13 -33.09 8.80
C ILE A 361 -8.09 -33.48 7.65
N ASP A 362 -7.74 -34.51 6.87
CA ASP A 362 -8.60 -35.00 5.79
C ASP A 362 -9.91 -35.58 6.36
N SER A 363 -9.89 -36.22 7.53
CA SER A 363 -11.08 -36.73 8.23
C SER A 363 -12.00 -35.62 8.74
N GLN A 364 -11.45 -34.58 9.37
CA GLN A 364 -12.21 -33.40 9.82
C GLN A 364 -12.89 -32.69 8.65
N MET A 365 -12.16 -32.48 7.55
CA MET A 365 -12.70 -31.90 6.33
C MET A 365 -13.81 -32.78 5.73
N ALA A 366 -13.63 -34.09 5.69
CA ALA A 366 -14.64 -35.02 5.17
C ALA A 366 -15.92 -35.01 6.02
N SER A 367 -15.78 -34.96 7.34
CA SER A 367 -16.91 -34.84 8.28
C SER A 367 -17.72 -33.54 8.03
N LEU A 368 -17.02 -32.41 7.85
CA LEU A 368 -17.65 -31.15 7.48
C LEU A 368 -18.40 -31.25 6.15
N CYS A 369 -17.77 -31.84 5.12
CA CYS A 369 -18.40 -32.01 3.80
C CYS A 369 -19.66 -32.87 3.86
N GLN A 370 -19.62 -33.99 4.59
CA GLN A 370 -20.80 -34.85 4.77
C GLN A 370 -21.96 -34.09 5.41
N ARG A 371 -21.68 -33.29 6.45
CA ARG A 371 -22.69 -32.48 7.13
C ARG A 371 -23.28 -31.40 6.20
N LEU A 372 -22.44 -30.81 5.34
CA LEU A 372 -22.89 -29.86 4.30
C LEU A 372 -23.76 -30.55 3.24
N ASP A 373 -23.41 -31.76 2.83
CA ASP A 373 -24.22 -32.57 1.90
C ASP A 373 -25.60 -32.89 2.48
N ASP A 374 -25.67 -33.26 3.77
CA ASP A 374 -26.93 -33.52 4.46
C ASP A 374 -27.81 -32.26 4.51
N LEU A 375 -27.25 -31.10 4.84
CA LEU A 375 -27.97 -29.81 4.83
C LEU A 375 -28.48 -29.45 3.42
N MET A 376 -27.66 -29.64 2.39
CA MET A 376 -28.07 -29.39 1.00
C MET A 376 -29.18 -30.35 0.54
N ALA A 377 -29.11 -31.62 0.92
CA ALA A 377 -30.12 -32.63 0.61
C ALA A 377 -31.47 -32.31 1.29
N ALA A 378 -31.41 -31.87 2.55
CA ALA A 378 -32.58 -31.42 3.32
C ALA A 378 -33.09 -30.03 2.91
N ARG A 379 -32.28 -29.24 2.18
CA ARG A 379 -32.51 -27.81 1.87
C ARG A 379 -32.61 -26.95 3.13
N GLU A 380 -31.79 -27.26 4.12
CA GLU A 380 -31.73 -26.58 5.40
C GLU A 380 -30.48 -25.68 5.49
N GLY A 381 -30.52 -24.71 6.41
CA GLY A 381 -29.39 -23.83 6.68
C GLY A 381 -28.97 -22.91 5.53
N GLY A 382 -29.70 -22.86 4.42
CA GLY A 382 -29.39 -21.97 3.29
C GLY A 382 -28.06 -22.30 2.57
N VAL A 383 -27.52 -23.51 2.76
CA VAL A 383 -26.31 -23.97 2.06
C VAL A 383 -26.67 -24.26 0.60
N ILE A 384 -26.01 -23.58 -0.33
CA ILE A 384 -26.28 -23.74 -1.77
C ILE A 384 -25.19 -24.52 -2.51
N GLY A 385 -24.02 -24.67 -1.91
CA GLY A 385 -22.89 -25.42 -2.45
C GLY A 385 -21.61 -25.19 -1.67
N TYR A 386 -20.56 -25.96 -1.94
CA TYR A 386 -19.23 -25.70 -1.41
C TYR A 386 -18.13 -26.13 -2.40
N GLN A 387 -16.89 -25.70 -2.16
CA GLN A 387 -15.70 -26.11 -2.92
C GLN A 387 -14.50 -26.34 -2.00
N ILE A 388 -13.70 -27.35 -2.33
CA ILE A 388 -12.50 -27.72 -1.57
C ILE A 388 -11.25 -27.22 -2.30
N CYS A 389 -10.27 -26.74 -1.54
CA CYS A 389 -8.92 -26.43 -2.01
C CYS A 389 -7.88 -27.09 -1.11
N SER A 390 -7.06 -27.97 -1.69
CA SER A 390 -5.99 -28.69 -0.98
C SER A 390 -4.59 -28.20 -1.34
N GLU A 391 -4.47 -27.36 -2.37
CA GLU A 391 -3.20 -26.79 -2.81
C GLU A 391 -2.89 -25.52 -2.04
N LEU A 392 -1.71 -25.46 -1.40
CA LEU A 392 -1.25 -24.31 -0.64
C LEU A 392 -1.33 -23.00 -1.44
N ALA A 393 -0.86 -23.01 -2.68
CA ALA A 393 -0.91 -21.85 -3.57
C ALA A 393 -2.35 -21.41 -3.91
N GLY A 394 -3.32 -22.33 -3.89
CA GLY A 394 -4.74 -22.01 -4.01
C GLY A 394 -5.29 -21.33 -2.75
N ILE A 395 -4.96 -21.88 -1.58
CA ILE A 395 -5.33 -21.34 -0.27
C ILE A 395 -4.80 -19.91 -0.09
N GLU A 396 -3.52 -19.68 -0.39
CA GLU A 396 -2.89 -18.37 -0.32
C GLU A 396 -3.54 -17.33 -1.26
N ARG A 397 -4.01 -17.76 -2.45
CA ARG A 397 -4.75 -16.89 -3.36
C ARG A 397 -6.10 -16.47 -2.80
N ILE A 398 -6.84 -17.40 -2.16
CA ILE A 398 -8.12 -17.10 -1.51
C ILE A 398 -7.93 -16.09 -0.38
N TYR A 399 -6.94 -16.31 0.50
CA TYR A 399 -6.66 -15.36 1.57
C TYR A 399 -6.11 -14.03 1.06
N GLY A 400 -5.32 -14.03 -0.01
CA GLY A 400 -4.91 -12.82 -0.71
C GLY A 400 -6.11 -11.99 -1.18
N MET A 401 -7.15 -12.64 -1.72
CA MET A 401 -8.42 -12.00 -2.06
C MET A 401 -9.13 -11.46 -0.81
N ARG A 402 -9.31 -12.28 0.22
CA ARG A 402 -9.98 -11.90 1.48
C ARG A 402 -9.35 -10.67 2.14
N LYS A 403 -8.01 -10.64 2.22
CA LYS A 403 -7.24 -9.49 2.76
C LYS A 403 -7.41 -8.24 1.90
N LYS A 404 -7.41 -8.38 0.58
CA LYS A 404 -7.56 -7.25 -0.35
C LYS A 404 -8.98 -6.68 -0.37
N ALA A 405 -10.00 -7.52 -0.22
CA ALA A 405 -11.41 -7.14 -0.32
C ALA A 405 -11.81 -6.01 0.66
N VAL A 406 -11.22 -6.00 1.87
CA VAL A 406 -11.42 -4.92 2.86
C VAL A 406 -10.96 -3.57 2.33
N GLY A 407 -9.85 -3.54 1.58
CA GLY A 407 -9.38 -2.32 0.93
C GLY A 407 -10.30 -1.88 -0.21
N LEU A 408 -10.90 -2.82 -0.94
CA LEU A 408 -11.76 -2.55 -2.10
C LEU A 408 -13.06 -1.83 -1.71
N LEU A 409 -13.56 -2.06 -0.48
CA LEU A 409 -14.72 -1.33 0.05
C LEU A 409 -14.55 0.19 -0.05
N GLY A 410 -13.35 0.71 0.18
CA GLY A 410 -13.10 2.15 0.06
C GLY A 410 -13.16 2.70 -1.37
N ASN A 411 -13.12 1.84 -2.40
CA ASN A 411 -13.25 2.22 -3.80
C ASN A 411 -14.71 2.19 -4.32
N SER A 412 -15.68 2.06 -3.41
CA SER A 412 -17.11 2.11 -3.75
C SER A 412 -17.46 3.39 -4.52
N LYS A 413 -18.42 3.28 -5.46
CA LYS A 413 -18.89 4.42 -6.27
C LYS A 413 -19.66 5.41 -5.40
N GLY A 414 -19.58 6.70 -5.73
CA GLY A 414 -20.26 7.77 -4.99
C GLY A 414 -19.35 8.51 -3.99
N GLN A 415 -19.92 9.54 -3.34
CA GLN A 415 -19.25 10.34 -2.32
C GLN A 415 -19.25 9.65 -0.96
N ALA A 416 -20.35 8.97 -0.61
CA ALA A 416 -20.43 8.15 0.59
C ALA A 416 -19.53 6.93 0.46
N LYS A 417 -18.62 6.74 1.42
CA LYS A 417 -17.64 5.64 1.43
C LYS A 417 -17.79 4.78 2.67
N PRO A 418 -17.69 3.44 2.58
CA PRO A 418 -17.58 2.57 3.74
C PRO A 418 -16.38 2.96 4.61
N ILE A 419 -16.62 3.37 5.86
CA ILE A 419 -15.58 3.87 6.77
C ILE A 419 -15.54 3.12 8.11
N PRO A 420 -14.35 3.00 8.74
CA PRO A 420 -14.18 2.26 9.99
C PRO A 420 -14.48 3.15 11.21
N PHE A 421 -15.71 3.12 11.71
CA PHE A 421 -16.09 3.81 12.95
C PHE A 421 -17.05 2.99 13.84
N ALA A 422 -17.72 2.01 13.26
CA ALA A 422 -18.67 1.11 13.93
C ALA A 422 -18.23 -0.37 13.84
N GLU A 423 -16.95 -0.62 13.57
CA GLU A 423 -16.40 -1.98 13.46
C GLU A 423 -15.76 -2.47 14.78
N ASP A 424 -15.35 -3.74 14.79
CA ASP A 424 -14.61 -4.40 15.89
C ASP A 424 -15.43 -4.69 17.15
N THR A 425 -16.73 -4.88 16.98
CA THR A 425 -17.61 -5.33 18.05
C THR A 425 -17.49 -6.84 18.22
N CYS A 426 -17.20 -7.27 19.43
CA CYS A 426 -17.10 -8.68 19.82
C CYS A 426 -18.29 -9.03 20.73
N VAL A 427 -19.07 -10.04 20.37
CA VAL A 427 -20.15 -10.58 21.21
C VAL A 427 -19.94 -12.08 21.39
N PRO A 428 -20.50 -12.70 22.44
CA PRO A 428 -20.47 -14.16 22.57
C PRO A 428 -20.97 -14.83 21.27
N PRO A 429 -20.25 -15.83 20.69
CA PRO A 429 -20.58 -16.39 19.38
C PRO A 429 -22.03 -16.88 19.23
N GLN A 430 -22.63 -17.41 20.31
CA GLN A 430 -24.03 -17.86 20.34
C GLN A 430 -25.04 -16.73 20.10
N HIS A 431 -24.65 -15.47 20.30
CA HIS A 431 -25.51 -14.30 20.09
C HIS A 431 -25.19 -13.53 18.81
N LEU A 432 -24.14 -13.93 18.07
CA LEU A 432 -23.63 -13.15 16.95
C LEU A 432 -24.67 -12.99 15.82
N ALA A 433 -25.40 -14.04 15.47
CA ALA A 433 -26.40 -13.95 14.40
C ALA A 433 -27.50 -12.93 14.73
N ASP A 434 -28.09 -13.01 15.93
CA ASP A 434 -29.17 -12.12 16.34
C ASP A 434 -28.67 -10.67 16.54
N TYR A 435 -27.47 -10.49 17.10
CA TYR A 435 -26.81 -9.18 17.18
C TYR A 435 -26.66 -8.53 15.79
N ILE A 436 -26.27 -9.28 14.77
CA ILE A 436 -26.12 -8.76 13.41
C ILE A 436 -27.45 -8.45 12.75
N VAL A 437 -28.51 -9.22 13.03
CA VAL A 437 -29.86 -8.88 12.56
C VAL A 437 -30.29 -7.51 13.11
N GLU A 438 -30.15 -7.26 14.41
CA GLU A 438 -30.47 -5.95 15.00
C GLU A 438 -29.53 -4.84 14.51
N PHE A 439 -28.24 -5.11 14.34
CA PHE A 439 -27.28 -4.13 13.80
C PHE A 439 -27.65 -3.74 12.36
N ARG A 440 -28.06 -4.70 11.53
CA ARG A 440 -28.55 -4.39 10.18
C ARG A 440 -29.79 -3.52 10.21
N GLN A 441 -30.78 -3.88 11.04
CA GLN A 441 -31.99 -3.07 11.21
C GLN A 441 -31.66 -1.64 11.65
N LEU A 442 -30.69 -1.47 12.54
CA LEU A 442 -30.20 -0.15 12.95
C LEU A 442 -29.68 0.65 11.75
N LEU A 443 -28.79 0.07 10.94
CA LEU A 443 -28.23 0.76 9.77
C LEU A 443 -29.27 0.99 8.66
N ASP A 444 -30.17 0.04 8.45
CA ASP A 444 -31.27 0.12 7.48
C ASP A 444 -32.28 1.21 7.85
N SER A 445 -32.53 1.43 9.15
CA SER A 445 -33.39 2.52 9.65
C SER A 445 -32.84 3.92 9.33
N HIS A 446 -31.52 4.02 9.13
CA HIS A 446 -30.84 5.24 8.68
C HIS A 446 -30.57 5.23 7.16
N HIS A 447 -31.10 4.25 6.42
CA HIS A 447 -30.95 4.09 4.98
C HIS A 447 -29.49 4.01 4.48
N LEU A 448 -28.61 3.41 5.28
CA LEU A 448 -27.19 3.34 4.95
C LEU A 448 -26.83 2.08 4.14
N ALA A 449 -25.97 2.25 3.15
CA ALA A 449 -25.25 1.12 2.56
C ALA A 449 -24.07 0.74 3.46
N TYR A 450 -23.83 -0.55 3.65
CA TYR A 450 -22.71 -1.05 4.45
C TYR A 450 -22.15 -2.35 3.87
N GLY A 451 -20.89 -2.65 4.18
CA GLY A 451 -20.27 -3.95 3.93
C GLY A 451 -19.88 -4.64 5.24
N MET A 452 -20.01 -5.96 5.28
CA MET A 452 -19.77 -6.80 6.45
C MET A 452 -18.80 -7.95 6.15
N PHE A 453 -17.86 -8.18 7.06
CA PHE A 453 -16.87 -9.26 6.99
C PHE A 453 -16.30 -9.50 8.38
N GLY A 454 -15.76 -10.70 8.66
CA GLY A 454 -15.07 -10.91 9.93
C GLY A 454 -14.80 -12.35 10.29
N HIS A 455 -14.49 -12.54 11.57
CA HIS A 455 -14.03 -13.74 12.23
C HIS A 455 -15.18 -14.32 13.04
N VAL A 456 -16.02 -15.12 12.38
CA VAL A 456 -17.29 -15.56 12.97
C VAL A 456 -17.04 -16.58 14.10
N ASP A 457 -15.94 -17.34 13.98
CA ASP A 457 -15.39 -18.21 15.01
C ASP A 457 -15.05 -17.50 16.32
N ALA A 458 -14.62 -16.25 16.24
CA ALA A 458 -14.22 -15.44 17.39
C ALA A 458 -15.33 -14.52 17.93
N GLY A 459 -16.54 -14.56 17.37
CA GLY A 459 -17.62 -13.65 17.77
C GLY A 459 -17.46 -12.21 17.29
N VAL A 460 -16.58 -11.97 16.31
CA VAL A 460 -16.22 -10.61 15.83
C VAL A 460 -16.66 -10.39 14.40
N LEU A 461 -17.41 -9.31 14.17
CA LEU A 461 -17.73 -8.82 12.84
C LEU A 461 -17.29 -7.35 12.65
N HIS A 462 -16.74 -7.08 11.48
CA HIS A 462 -16.41 -5.73 11.03
C HIS A 462 -17.51 -5.21 10.13
N VAL A 463 -18.13 -4.11 10.54
CA VAL A 463 -19.22 -3.45 9.83
C VAL A 463 -18.75 -2.06 9.43
N ARG A 464 -18.83 -1.75 8.12
CA ARG A 464 -18.44 -0.44 7.58
C ARG A 464 -19.61 0.25 6.90
N PRO A 465 -20.36 1.09 7.62
CA PRO A 465 -21.37 1.95 7.03
C PRO A 465 -20.74 2.98 6.08
N ALA A 466 -21.44 3.26 4.98
CA ALA A 466 -21.02 4.22 3.98
C ALA A 466 -21.58 5.61 4.30
N LEU A 467 -20.69 6.57 4.55
CA LEU A 467 -21.03 7.96 4.84
C LEU A 467 -20.18 8.91 4.01
N ASP A 468 -20.73 10.06 3.62
CA ASP A 468 -19.97 11.19 3.09
C ASP A 468 -19.51 12.07 4.25
N MET A 469 -18.26 11.90 4.68
CA MET A 469 -17.70 12.71 5.77
C MET A 469 -17.51 14.19 5.41
N CYS A 470 -17.69 14.58 4.13
CA CYS A 470 -17.74 15.99 3.75
C CYS A 470 -19.13 16.62 3.95
N ASP A 471 -20.17 15.82 4.20
CA ASP A 471 -21.51 16.28 4.57
C ASP A 471 -21.62 16.43 6.11
N PRO A 472 -21.86 17.66 6.63
CA PRO A 472 -22.00 17.88 8.07
C PRO A 472 -23.09 17.05 8.74
N GLN A 473 -24.21 16.76 8.05
CA GLN A 473 -25.30 15.98 8.65
C GLN A 473 -24.90 14.52 8.82
N GLN A 474 -24.23 13.93 7.82
CA GLN A 474 -23.73 12.56 7.91
C GLN A 474 -22.57 12.43 8.91
N GLU A 475 -21.77 13.48 9.07
CA GLU A 475 -20.76 13.52 10.14
C GLU A 475 -21.39 13.46 11.54
N MET A 476 -22.52 14.14 11.77
CA MET A 476 -23.27 14.03 13.03
C MET A 476 -23.91 12.65 13.19
N LEU A 477 -24.47 12.09 12.11
CA LEU A 477 -25.04 10.75 12.09
C LEU A 477 -24.01 9.68 12.47
N MET A 478 -22.75 9.85 12.07
CA MET A 478 -21.64 8.96 12.45
C MET A 478 -21.56 8.75 13.98
N LYS A 479 -21.62 9.85 14.76
CA LYS A 479 -21.61 9.78 16.23
C LYS A 479 -22.87 9.11 16.78
N GLN A 480 -24.03 9.45 16.24
CA GLN A 480 -25.31 8.86 16.67
C GLN A 480 -25.30 7.34 16.50
N ILE A 481 -24.78 6.85 15.37
CA ILE A 481 -24.64 5.42 15.12
C ILE A 481 -23.62 4.80 16.07
N SER A 482 -22.47 5.45 16.33
CA SER A 482 -21.51 4.94 17.32
C SER A 482 -22.16 4.74 18.70
N ASP A 483 -22.95 5.70 19.18
CA ASP A 483 -23.65 5.59 20.46
C ASP A 483 -24.68 4.46 20.49
N GLN A 484 -25.46 4.32 19.40
CA GLN A 484 -26.44 3.25 19.26
C GLN A 484 -25.77 1.86 19.19
N VAL A 485 -24.62 1.76 18.52
CA VAL A 485 -23.85 0.52 18.45
C VAL A 485 -23.25 0.17 19.81
N VAL A 486 -22.75 1.14 20.58
CA VAL A 486 -22.27 0.92 21.96
C VAL A 486 -23.37 0.30 22.81
N GLN A 487 -24.56 0.90 22.81
CA GLN A 487 -25.72 0.38 23.54
C GLN A 487 -26.13 -1.02 23.06
N LEU A 488 -26.15 -1.25 21.74
CA LEU A 488 -26.46 -2.55 21.16
C LEU A 488 -25.43 -3.61 21.60
N THR A 489 -24.13 -3.34 21.51
CA THR A 489 -23.08 -4.27 21.93
C THR A 489 -23.18 -4.60 23.43
N ALA A 490 -23.43 -3.60 24.27
CA ALA A 490 -23.58 -3.79 25.72
C ALA A 490 -24.79 -4.68 26.06
N ARG A 491 -25.93 -4.53 25.36
CA ARG A 491 -27.13 -5.38 25.55
C ARG A 491 -26.87 -6.87 25.32
N TYR A 492 -25.92 -7.20 24.43
CA TYR A 492 -25.53 -8.57 24.12
C TYR A 492 -24.33 -9.06 24.95
N GLY A 493 -23.91 -8.32 25.98
CA GLY A 493 -22.76 -8.68 26.83
C GLY A 493 -21.42 -8.67 26.10
N GLY A 494 -21.31 -7.88 25.03
CA GLY A 494 -20.13 -7.78 24.20
C GLY A 494 -19.14 -6.67 24.61
N LEU A 495 -18.08 -6.53 23.81
CA LEU A 495 -17.05 -5.50 23.91
C LEU A 495 -16.95 -4.72 22.60
N LEU A 496 -16.62 -3.42 22.72
CA LEU A 496 -16.47 -2.51 21.58
C LEU A 496 -15.14 -2.66 20.81
N TRP A 497 -14.16 -3.32 21.43
CA TRP A 497 -12.78 -3.44 20.92
C TRP A 497 -12.27 -4.88 21.08
N GLY A 498 -12.45 -5.70 20.04
CA GLY A 498 -11.93 -7.06 20.00
C GLY A 498 -10.46 -7.14 19.62
N GLU A 499 -10.02 -6.34 18.65
CA GLU A 499 -8.67 -6.43 18.07
C GLU A 499 -8.03 -5.12 17.59
N HIS A 500 -8.81 -4.06 17.36
CA HIS A 500 -8.31 -2.82 16.77
C HIS A 500 -7.81 -1.82 17.81
N GLY A 501 -8.18 -1.95 19.09
CA GLY A 501 -7.87 -0.95 20.13
C GLY A 501 -8.86 0.21 20.18
N LYS A 502 -8.74 1.04 21.21
CA LYS A 502 -9.69 2.10 21.59
C LYS A 502 -9.51 3.39 20.80
N GLY A 503 -8.31 3.98 20.78
CA GLY A 503 -8.06 5.25 20.10
C GLY A 503 -9.02 6.37 20.52
N PHE A 504 -9.71 6.99 19.55
CA PHE A 504 -10.73 8.03 19.75
C PHE A 504 -12.06 7.52 20.31
N ARG A 505 -12.23 6.20 20.43
CA ARG A 505 -13.38 5.58 21.10
C ARG A 505 -13.12 5.43 22.60
N ALA A 506 -11.98 5.93 23.12
CA ALA A 506 -11.63 5.84 24.53
C ALA A 506 -12.67 6.48 25.47
N GLU A 507 -13.49 7.42 24.99
CA GLU A 507 -14.60 8.01 25.76
C GLU A 507 -15.59 6.98 26.31
N TYR A 508 -15.75 5.82 25.65
CA TYR A 508 -16.65 4.76 26.12
C TYR A 508 -16.02 3.83 27.16
N SER A 509 -14.73 3.98 27.49
CA SER A 509 -14.02 3.07 28.42
C SER A 509 -14.69 2.95 29.80
N PRO A 510 -15.14 4.04 30.44
CA PRO A 510 -15.75 3.92 31.77
C PRO A 510 -16.98 3.00 31.80
N GLU A 511 -17.80 3.00 30.73
CA GLU A 511 -19.02 2.19 30.65
C GLU A 511 -18.71 0.68 30.62
N PHE A 512 -17.70 0.26 29.86
CA PHE A 512 -17.33 -1.16 29.73
C PHE A 512 -16.55 -1.70 30.93
N PHE A 513 -15.67 -0.90 31.54
CA PHE A 513 -14.89 -1.33 32.72
C PHE A 513 -15.68 -1.19 34.03
N GLY A 514 -16.62 -0.24 34.10
CA GLY A 514 -17.21 0.20 35.36
C GLY A 514 -16.25 1.09 36.16
N GLU A 515 -16.78 1.81 37.14
CA GLU A 515 -16.04 2.84 37.89
C GLU A 515 -14.79 2.29 38.59
N VAL A 516 -14.92 1.12 39.26
CA VAL A 516 -13.82 0.52 40.04
C VAL A 516 -12.66 0.13 39.14
N LEU A 517 -12.88 -0.72 38.14
CA LEU A 517 -11.79 -1.19 37.27
C LEU A 517 -11.23 -0.04 36.42
N TYR A 518 -12.06 0.91 35.98
CA TYR A 518 -11.56 2.10 35.30
C TYR A 518 -10.62 2.92 36.21
N HIS A 519 -10.96 3.08 37.49
CA HIS A 519 -10.09 3.73 38.47
C HIS A 519 -8.74 2.99 38.64
N GLU A 520 -8.74 1.65 38.63
CA GLU A 520 -7.49 0.86 38.66
C GLU A 520 -6.61 1.10 37.42
N LEU A 521 -7.22 1.26 36.23
CA LEU A 521 -6.45 1.65 35.02
C LEU A 521 -5.74 2.98 35.24
N ARG A 522 -6.43 3.96 35.85
CA ARG A 522 -5.85 5.28 36.14
C ARG A 522 -4.70 5.18 37.13
N GLN A 523 -4.78 4.29 38.11
CA GLN A 523 -3.68 4.03 39.05
C GLN A 523 -2.46 3.43 38.37
N ILE A 524 -2.66 2.46 37.49
CA ILE A 524 -1.60 1.89 36.67
C ILE A 524 -0.98 2.99 35.79
N LYS A 525 -1.79 3.79 35.09
CA LYS A 525 -1.31 4.92 34.28
C LYS A 525 -0.47 5.90 35.12
N SER A 526 -0.89 6.23 36.34
CA SER A 526 -0.13 7.10 37.26
C SER A 526 1.25 6.55 37.62
N ALA A 527 1.42 5.23 37.70
CA ALA A 527 2.70 4.62 38.06
C ALA A 527 3.76 4.76 36.95
N PHE A 528 3.31 4.70 35.69
CA PHE A 528 4.14 4.79 34.49
C PHE A 528 4.32 6.23 33.99
N ASP A 529 3.23 7.00 33.92
CA ASP A 529 3.19 8.33 33.31
C ASP A 529 2.26 9.28 34.10
N PRO A 530 2.72 9.76 35.28
CA PRO A 530 1.92 10.59 36.18
C PRO A 530 1.53 11.93 35.57
N ASP A 531 2.35 12.48 34.66
CA ASP A 531 2.14 13.77 34.01
C ASP A 531 1.28 13.67 32.74
N ASN A 532 0.82 12.46 32.38
CA ASN A 532 -0.01 12.19 31.19
C ASN A 532 0.62 12.66 29.86
N ARG A 533 1.90 12.34 29.66
CA ARG A 533 2.71 12.81 28.53
C ARG A 533 2.88 11.78 27.42
N LEU A 534 2.57 10.51 27.65
CA LEU A 534 2.60 9.43 26.66
C LEU A 534 1.19 9.19 26.10
N ASN A 535 1.04 9.49 24.81
CA ASN A 535 -0.18 9.35 24.00
C ASN A 535 -1.48 9.70 24.77
N PRO A 536 -1.62 10.95 25.27
CA PRO A 536 -2.73 11.34 26.11
C PRO A 536 -4.08 11.29 25.40
N GLY A 537 -5.14 11.12 26.21
CA GLY A 537 -6.53 11.07 25.73
C GLY A 537 -6.93 9.71 25.13
N LYS A 538 -6.06 8.70 25.19
CA LYS A 538 -6.38 7.29 24.91
C LYS A 538 -6.59 6.54 26.23
N ILE A 539 -7.06 5.29 26.17
CA ILE A 539 -7.29 4.35 27.29
C ILE A 539 -7.85 4.97 28.59
N CYS A 540 -7.03 5.67 29.38
CA CYS A 540 -7.41 6.43 30.58
C CYS A 540 -6.37 7.53 30.90
N SER A 541 -6.77 8.54 31.69
CA SER A 541 -5.86 9.53 32.28
C SER A 541 -5.33 9.06 33.65
N PRO A 542 -4.16 9.53 34.13
CA PRO A 542 -3.71 9.24 35.49
C PRO A 542 -4.66 9.85 36.54
N LEU A 543 -4.58 9.37 37.79
CA LEU A 543 -5.47 9.81 38.87
C LEU A 543 -5.41 11.32 39.14
N ALA A 544 -4.23 11.91 39.10
CA ALA A 544 -4.03 13.34 39.37
C ALA A 544 -4.42 14.24 38.18
N SER A 545 -4.93 13.67 37.08
CA SER A 545 -5.27 14.39 35.87
C SER A 545 -6.73 14.15 35.45
N ASP A 546 -7.47 15.24 35.32
CA ASP A 546 -8.83 15.26 34.76
C ASP A 546 -8.83 15.54 33.24
N ALA A 547 -7.69 15.30 32.57
CA ALA A 547 -7.58 15.46 31.13
C ALA A 547 -8.63 14.59 30.41
N PRO A 548 -9.40 15.16 29.46
CA PRO A 548 -10.48 14.43 28.80
C PRO A 548 -9.93 13.34 27.87
N MET A 549 -10.71 12.29 27.70
CA MET A 549 -10.47 11.30 26.64
C MET A 549 -10.80 11.91 25.27
N MET A 550 -10.11 11.42 24.24
CA MET A 550 -10.43 11.71 22.85
C MET A 550 -11.84 11.19 22.54
N LYS A 551 -12.57 11.97 21.75
CA LYS A 551 -13.97 11.71 21.41
C LYS A 551 -14.14 11.43 19.93
N VAL A 552 -15.12 10.58 19.61
CA VAL A 552 -15.46 10.20 18.24
C VAL A 552 -15.97 11.39 17.42
N ASP A 553 -16.61 12.36 18.07
CA ASP A 553 -17.22 13.52 17.42
C ASP A 553 -16.31 14.74 17.26
N THR A 554 -15.00 14.63 17.58
CA THR A 554 -14.02 15.72 17.42
C THR A 554 -14.14 16.47 16.08
N SER A 555 -13.83 17.76 16.07
CA SER A 555 -13.74 18.56 14.84
C SER A 555 -12.59 18.15 13.92
N ASP A 556 -11.60 17.41 14.44
CA ASP A 556 -10.35 17.08 13.75
C ASP A 556 -10.48 15.83 12.86
N LYS A 557 -11.51 15.82 12.01
CA LYS A 557 -11.75 14.76 11.03
C LYS A 557 -11.27 15.19 9.65
N ARG A 558 -10.80 14.22 8.87
CA ARG A 558 -10.35 14.45 7.50
C ARG A 558 -11.45 15.06 6.62
N GLY A 559 -12.69 14.56 6.76
CA GLY A 559 -13.85 15.07 6.02
C GLY A 559 -14.15 16.55 6.29
N THR A 560 -13.92 17.01 7.52
CA THR A 560 -14.09 18.42 7.94
C THR A 560 -13.11 19.35 7.24
N LEU A 561 -11.89 18.88 6.98
CA LEU A 561 -10.90 19.63 6.21
C LEU A 561 -11.16 19.52 4.70
N ASP A 562 -11.49 18.33 4.21
CA ASP A 562 -11.73 18.06 2.79
C ASP A 562 -12.96 18.83 2.26
N ARG A 563 -14.01 19.06 3.08
CA ARG A 563 -15.19 19.83 2.65
C ARG A 563 -14.89 21.30 2.34
N ARG A 564 -13.77 21.84 2.81
CA ARG A 564 -13.30 23.20 2.47
C ARG A 564 -12.79 23.30 1.02
N ILE A 565 -12.54 22.15 0.37
CA ILE A 565 -12.19 22.08 -1.04
C ILE A 565 -13.51 22.05 -1.85
N PRO A 566 -13.72 22.96 -2.82
CA PRO A 566 -14.93 22.98 -3.64
C PRO A 566 -15.19 21.63 -4.32
N LEU A 567 -16.47 21.23 -4.41
CA LEU A 567 -16.85 19.91 -4.94
C LEU A 567 -16.30 19.68 -6.36
N ALA A 568 -16.38 20.68 -7.24
CA ALA A 568 -15.83 20.58 -8.61
C ALA A 568 -14.32 20.27 -8.63
N VAL A 569 -13.56 20.85 -7.71
CA VAL A 569 -12.12 20.59 -7.55
C VAL A 569 -11.90 19.18 -7.00
N ARG A 570 -12.66 18.75 -5.98
CA ARG A 570 -12.59 17.38 -5.44
C ARG A 570 -12.90 16.32 -6.50
N THR A 571 -13.93 16.54 -7.31
CA THR A 571 -14.29 15.65 -8.43
C THR A 571 -13.21 15.64 -9.50
N SER A 572 -12.64 16.78 -9.84
CA SER A 572 -11.56 16.86 -10.84
C SER A 572 -10.27 16.20 -10.35
N PHE A 573 -9.89 16.38 -9.09
CA PHE A 573 -8.69 15.80 -8.46
C PHE A 573 -8.97 14.49 -7.72
N ARG A 574 -9.97 13.72 -8.17
CA ARG A 574 -10.42 12.48 -7.53
C ARG A 574 -9.28 11.51 -7.21
N GLY A 575 -8.30 11.39 -8.10
CA GLY A 575 -7.12 10.53 -7.90
C GLY A 575 -6.30 10.85 -6.64
N ALA A 576 -6.30 12.10 -6.15
CA ALA A 576 -5.70 12.48 -4.87
C ALA A 576 -6.70 12.36 -3.71
N MET A 577 -7.95 12.78 -3.91
CA MET A 577 -8.99 12.82 -2.86
C MET A 577 -9.38 11.44 -2.32
N GLU A 578 -9.34 10.40 -3.16
CA GLU A 578 -9.88 9.08 -2.80
C GLU A 578 -9.05 8.33 -1.73
N CYS A 579 -7.75 8.62 -1.55
CA CYS A 579 -6.96 7.85 -0.58
C CYS A 579 -7.53 7.93 0.86
N ASN A 580 -7.94 6.79 1.39
CA ASN A 580 -8.52 6.67 2.72
C ASN A 580 -7.48 6.48 3.84
N GLY A 581 -6.19 6.40 3.51
CA GLY A 581 -5.13 6.29 4.52
C GLY A 581 -4.71 4.86 4.86
N ASN A 582 -5.24 3.83 4.16
CA ASN A 582 -4.95 2.40 4.42
C ASN A 582 -3.47 1.99 4.43
N GLY A 583 -2.59 2.81 3.84
CA GLY A 583 -1.16 2.64 3.91
C GLY A 583 -0.59 1.46 3.11
N LEU A 584 -1.32 0.81 2.19
CA LEU A 584 -0.78 -0.29 1.37
C LEU A 584 0.52 0.09 0.64
N CYS A 585 0.69 1.38 0.34
CA CYS A 585 1.93 1.90 -0.21
C CYS A 585 3.17 1.75 0.68
N PHE A 586 3.01 1.45 1.98
CA PHE A 586 4.07 1.17 2.95
C PHE A 586 4.51 -0.30 2.96
N ASN A 587 4.06 -1.10 1.99
CA ASN A 587 4.49 -2.49 1.84
C ASN A 587 6.02 -2.61 1.79
N PHE A 588 6.57 -3.43 2.68
CA PHE A 588 8.02 -3.69 2.79
C PHE A 588 8.60 -4.44 1.58
N ASP A 589 7.79 -5.27 0.90
CA ASP A 589 8.31 -6.18 -0.14
C ASP A 589 8.83 -5.38 -1.34
N VAL A 590 10.15 -5.35 -1.49
CA VAL A 590 10.90 -4.66 -2.55
C VAL A 590 10.58 -5.17 -3.96
N ARG A 591 10.03 -6.37 -4.09
CA ARG A 591 9.58 -6.96 -5.37
C ARG A 591 8.24 -6.39 -5.83
N SER A 592 7.47 -5.77 -4.93
CA SER A 592 6.25 -5.06 -5.32
C SER A 592 6.57 -3.75 -6.08
N PRO A 593 6.00 -3.49 -7.26
CA PRO A 593 6.24 -2.26 -8.03
C PRO A 593 5.83 -0.96 -7.36
N MET A 594 4.91 -0.98 -6.39
CA MET A 594 4.45 0.20 -5.63
C MET A 594 5.15 0.24 -4.26
N CYS A 595 5.83 1.31 -3.83
CA CYS A 595 6.30 2.53 -4.49
C CYS A 595 7.82 2.64 -4.26
N PRO A 596 8.66 2.58 -5.31
CA PRO A 596 10.11 2.34 -5.16
C PRO A 596 10.83 3.50 -4.45
N SER A 597 10.40 4.73 -4.67
CA SER A 597 10.99 5.91 -4.01
C SER A 597 10.85 5.88 -2.49
N MET A 598 9.71 5.42 -1.96
CA MET A 598 9.55 5.30 -0.51
C MET A 598 10.38 4.15 0.04
N LYS A 599 10.45 3.02 -0.68
CA LYS A 599 11.23 1.85 -0.25
C LYS A 599 12.73 2.14 -0.14
N ILE A 600 13.26 2.99 -1.02
CA ILE A 600 14.68 3.35 -0.97
C ILE A 600 14.97 4.45 0.06
N THR A 601 14.06 5.41 0.27
CA THR A 601 14.31 6.53 1.20
C THR A 601 13.82 6.28 2.63
N GLY A 602 12.88 5.36 2.84
CA GLY A 602 12.14 5.22 4.11
C GLY A 602 11.21 6.40 4.42
N ASP A 603 11.05 7.34 3.47
CA ASP A 603 10.31 8.58 3.67
C ASP A 603 8.88 8.50 3.11
N ARG A 604 7.91 8.73 4.01
CA ARG A 604 6.48 8.64 3.70
C ARG A 604 6.00 9.78 2.81
N ILE A 605 6.68 10.92 2.69
CA ILE A 605 6.33 11.96 1.68
C ILE A 605 6.42 11.39 0.26
N HIS A 606 7.31 10.42 0.04
CA HIS A 606 7.52 9.76 -1.24
C HIS A 606 6.62 8.52 -1.45
N SER A 607 5.60 8.34 -0.61
CA SER A 607 4.56 7.32 -0.80
C SER A 607 3.34 7.90 -1.54
N PRO A 608 2.52 7.07 -2.22
CA PRO A 608 1.19 7.46 -2.69
C PRO A 608 0.32 8.15 -1.62
N LYS A 609 0.28 7.64 -0.38
CA LYS A 609 -0.47 8.26 0.72
C LYS A 609 0.05 9.66 1.03
N GLY A 610 1.37 9.82 1.19
CA GLY A 610 1.98 11.12 1.47
C GLY A 610 1.74 12.13 0.34
N ARG A 611 1.95 11.71 -0.91
CA ARG A 611 1.69 12.56 -2.09
C ARG A 611 0.22 12.98 -2.19
N ALA A 612 -0.70 12.08 -1.93
CA ALA A 612 -2.13 12.39 -1.92
C ALA A 612 -2.48 13.38 -0.79
N ALA A 613 -1.95 13.19 0.41
CA ALA A 613 -2.16 14.09 1.55
C ALA A 613 -1.64 15.51 1.24
N LEU A 614 -0.43 15.63 0.68
CA LEU A 614 0.16 16.93 0.33
C LEU A 614 -0.62 17.65 -0.76
N VAL A 615 -1.10 16.93 -1.78
CA VAL A 615 -1.92 17.53 -2.83
C VAL A 615 -3.29 17.95 -2.31
N ARG A 616 -3.92 17.17 -1.43
CA ARG A 616 -5.17 17.59 -0.78
C ARG A 616 -5.00 18.87 0.01
N GLU A 617 -3.97 18.91 0.83
CA GLU A 617 -3.67 20.08 1.65
C GLU A 617 -3.35 21.30 0.77
N TRP A 618 -2.60 21.09 -0.31
CA TRP A 618 -2.34 22.13 -1.30
C TRP A 618 -3.62 22.66 -1.96
N LEU A 619 -4.56 21.78 -2.33
CA LEU A 619 -5.86 22.18 -2.90
C LEU A 619 -6.71 22.94 -1.86
N ARG A 620 -6.68 22.52 -0.59
CA ARG A 620 -7.38 23.19 0.52
C ARG A 620 -6.84 24.61 0.73
N LEU A 621 -5.51 24.76 0.80
CA LEU A 621 -4.86 26.06 0.98
C LEU A 621 -5.07 26.99 -0.22
N LEU A 622 -5.11 26.46 -1.45
CA LEU A 622 -5.49 27.24 -2.63
C LEU A 622 -6.94 27.72 -2.54
N ALA A 623 -7.87 26.84 -2.13
CA ALA A 623 -9.28 27.19 -1.98
C ALA A 623 -9.48 28.26 -0.89
N GLU A 624 -8.75 28.20 0.22
CA GLU A 624 -8.78 29.22 1.28
C GLU A 624 -8.28 30.60 0.80
N GLN A 625 -7.40 30.63 -0.21
CA GLN A 625 -6.99 31.86 -0.89
C GLN A 625 -7.91 32.27 -2.05
N GLY A 626 -9.06 31.60 -2.24
CA GLY A 626 -10.01 31.89 -3.31
C GLY A 626 -9.56 31.46 -4.70
N VAL A 627 -8.62 30.51 -4.80
CA VAL A 627 -8.04 30.07 -6.08
C VAL A 627 -8.63 28.74 -6.52
N ASP A 628 -9.26 28.73 -7.70
CA ASP A 628 -9.71 27.51 -8.37
C ASP A 628 -8.62 26.96 -9.32
N PRO A 629 -7.98 25.82 -8.99
CA PRO A 629 -6.96 25.20 -9.83
C PRO A 629 -7.51 24.68 -11.16
N VAL A 630 -8.78 24.23 -11.22
CA VAL A 630 -9.40 23.72 -12.44
C VAL A 630 -9.65 24.85 -13.43
N ALA A 631 -10.19 25.98 -12.95
CA ALA A 631 -10.34 27.18 -13.76
C ALA A 631 -8.99 27.71 -14.27
N LEU A 632 -7.95 27.67 -13.42
CA LEU A 632 -6.58 28.01 -13.82
C LEU A 632 -6.06 27.11 -14.94
N GLU A 633 -6.23 25.79 -14.84
CA GLU A 633 -5.81 24.83 -15.87
C GLU A 633 -6.48 25.09 -17.22
N HIS A 634 -7.79 25.30 -17.23
CA HIS A 634 -8.54 25.63 -18.44
C HIS A 634 -8.08 26.96 -19.06
N GLY A 635 -7.82 27.97 -18.23
CA GLY A 635 -7.32 29.27 -18.67
C GLY A 635 -5.91 29.24 -19.29
N LEU A 636 -5.11 28.19 -19.06
CA LEU A 636 -3.76 28.08 -19.65
C LEU A 636 -3.78 27.83 -21.17
N ALA A 637 -4.87 27.26 -21.70
CA ALA A 637 -4.99 27.00 -23.14
C ALA A 637 -5.17 28.29 -23.96
N THR A 638 -5.76 29.33 -23.36
CA THR A 638 -6.18 30.56 -24.05
C THR A 638 -5.25 31.75 -23.80
N LYS A 639 -4.45 31.73 -22.72
CA LYS A 639 -3.55 32.84 -22.36
C LYS A 639 -2.25 32.81 -23.16
N ARG A 640 -1.90 33.95 -23.76
CA ARG A 640 -0.58 34.16 -24.39
C ARG A 640 0.49 34.51 -23.34
N PRO A 641 1.77 34.16 -23.57
CA PRO A 641 2.86 34.58 -22.70
C PRO A 641 2.93 36.12 -22.65
N SER A 642 3.05 36.70 -21.45
CA SER A 642 3.22 38.15 -21.26
C SER A 642 4.59 38.46 -20.64
N LEU A 643 5.18 39.60 -21.02
CA LEU A 643 6.47 40.05 -20.48
C LEU A 643 6.39 40.23 -18.96
N ARG A 644 5.28 40.81 -18.48
CA ARG A 644 4.99 40.98 -17.05
C ARG A 644 4.99 39.64 -16.31
N GLY A 645 4.33 38.60 -16.85
CA GLY A 645 4.31 37.27 -16.24
C GLY A 645 5.71 36.62 -16.19
N LEU A 646 6.56 36.88 -17.18
CA LEU A 646 7.94 36.40 -17.18
C LEU A 646 8.81 37.08 -16.10
N ILE A 647 8.62 38.39 -15.91
CA ILE A 647 9.29 39.17 -14.86
C ILE A 647 8.86 38.64 -13.48
N GLU A 648 7.56 38.51 -13.23
CA GLU A 648 7.01 37.98 -11.97
C GLU A 648 7.55 36.57 -11.67
N LYS A 649 7.57 35.68 -12.67
CA LYS A 649 8.12 34.32 -12.55
C LYS A 649 9.60 34.30 -12.21
N THR A 650 10.37 35.21 -12.79
CA THR A 650 11.81 35.36 -12.51
C THR A 650 12.03 35.83 -11.08
N ARG A 651 11.29 36.85 -10.64
CA ARG A 651 11.29 37.32 -9.25
C ARG A 651 10.94 36.19 -8.28
N ASN A 652 9.83 35.48 -8.48
CA ASN A 652 9.41 34.38 -7.61
C ASN A 652 10.45 33.26 -7.52
N THR A 653 11.08 32.91 -8.66
CA THR A 653 12.14 31.88 -8.68
C THR A 653 13.39 32.34 -7.93
N TRP A 654 13.74 33.62 -8.01
CA TRP A 654 14.87 34.17 -7.25
C TRP A 654 14.59 34.16 -5.75
N HIS A 655 13.41 34.61 -5.33
CA HIS A 655 12.95 34.57 -3.93
C HIS A 655 12.94 33.15 -3.35
N ALA A 656 12.42 32.18 -4.09
CA ALA A 656 12.45 30.77 -3.68
C ALA A 656 13.88 30.23 -3.48
N ARG A 657 14.87 30.74 -4.22
CA ARG A 657 16.29 30.37 -4.04
C ARG A 657 16.93 31.04 -2.83
N GLN A 658 16.38 32.17 -2.37
CA GLN A 658 16.82 32.87 -1.15
C GLN A 658 16.24 32.26 0.13
N GLY A 659 15.32 31.29 0.02
CA GLY A 659 14.73 30.59 1.16
C GLY A 659 13.31 31.02 1.52
N ASP A 660 12.64 31.83 0.69
CA ASP A 660 11.25 32.19 0.93
C ASP A 660 10.36 30.93 0.95
N TYR A 661 9.67 30.73 2.07
CA TYR A 661 8.82 29.56 2.26
C TYR A 661 7.59 29.59 1.34
N ASP A 662 7.33 28.46 0.68
CA ASP A 662 6.09 28.18 -0.04
C ASP A 662 5.83 26.68 0.08
N PHE A 663 4.68 26.29 0.65
CA PHE A 663 4.29 24.89 0.77
C PHE A 663 4.29 24.15 -0.58
N SER A 664 4.07 24.87 -1.69
CA SER A 664 4.18 24.31 -3.05
C SER A 664 5.55 23.70 -3.34
N HIS A 665 6.63 24.12 -2.66
CA HIS A 665 7.95 23.52 -2.79
C HIS A 665 8.03 22.13 -2.16
N GLU A 666 7.40 21.92 -1.01
CA GLU A 666 7.33 20.62 -0.34
C GLU A 666 6.47 19.63 -1.15
N VAL A 667 5.33 20.08 -1.70
CA VAL A 667 4.52 19.27 -2.62
C VAL A 667 5.34 18.88 -3.86
N LYS A 668 6.12 19.82 -4.41
CA LYS A 668 6.99 19.60 -5.56
C LYS A 668 8.12 18.62 -5.26
N GLU A 669 8.67 18.63 -4.06
CA GLU A 669 9.64 17.63 -3.61
C GLU A 669 9.03 16.23 -3.59
N ALA A 670 7.89 16.06 -2.92
CA ALA A 670 7.18 14.78 -2.87
C ALA A 670 6.86 14.25 -4.28
N MET A 671 6.40 15.12 -5.19
CA MET A 671 6.14 14.79 -6.58
C MET A 671 7.40 14.42 -7.37
N SER A 672 8.55 15.05 -7.09
CA SER A 672 9.80 14.83 -7.83
C SER A 672 10.33 13.40 -7.67
N GLY A 673 10.07 12.76 -6.53
CA GLY A 673 10.43 11.36 -6.29
C GLY A 673 9.52 10.33 -7.00
N CYS A 674 8.44 10.74 -7.67
CA CYS A 674 7.55 9.80 -8.35
C CYS A 674 8.12 9.37 -9.72
N LEU A 675 8.26 8.05 -9.91
CA LEU A 675 8.75 7.42 -11.15
C LEU A 675 7.68 7.28 -12.25
N ALA A 676 6.45 7.75 -12.02
CA ALA A 676 5.35 7.71 -12.98
C ALA A 676 4.99 6.30 -13.54
N CYS A 677 5.21 5.23 -12.76
CA CYS A 677 4.96 3.85 -13.19
C CYS A 677 3.47 3.43 -13.23
N LYS A 678 2.56 4.22 -12.64
CA LYS A 678 1.13 3.92 -12.44
C LYS A 678 0.80 2.66 -11.63
N ALA A 679 1.77 2.06 -10.93
CA ALA A 679 1.50 0.94 -10.02
C ALA A 679 0.46 1.28 -8.94
N CYS A 680 0.42 2.53 -8.47
CA CYS A 680 -0.55 2.98 -7.47
C CYS A 680 -1.99 3.10 -7.99
N SER A 681 -2.22 3.32 -9.29
CA SER A 681 -3.57 3.39 -9.83
C SER A 681 -4.20 2.02 -10.05
N THR A 682 -3.39 0.95 -10.09
CA THR A 682 -3.88 -0.42 -10.31
C THR A 682 -3.74 -1.32 -9.08
N GLN A 683 -2.63 -1.23 -8.33
CA GLN A 683 -2.38 -2.10 -7.17
C GLN A 683 -2.96 -1.55 -5.87
N CYS A 684 -3.12 -0.23 -5.74
CA CYS A 684 -3.83 0.33 -4.59
C CYS A 684 -5.31 -0.06 -4.71
N PRO A 685 -5.93 -0.63 -3.67
CA PRO A 685 -7.34 -1.01 -3.72
C PRO A 685 -8.25 0.21 -3.95
N ILE A 686 -7.78 1.41 -3.59
CA ILE A 686 -8.47 2.70 -3.77
C ILE A 686 -8.09 3.40 -5.10
N LYS A 687 -7.24 2.78 -5.92
CA LYS A 687 -6.89 3.24 -7.28
C LYS A 687 -6.42 4.70 -7.37
N ILE A 688 -5.53 5.11 -6.46
CA ILE A 688 -4.92 6.44 -6.42
C ILE A 688 -4.06 6.67 -7.66
N ASP A 689 -4.28 7.76 -8.41
CA ASP A 689 -3.46 8.10 -9.59
C ASP A 689 -2.45 9.23 -9.29
N VAL A 690 -1.35 8.86 -8.64
CA VAL A 690 -0.24 9.80 -8.39
C VAL A 690 0.29 10.42 -9.69
N PRO A 691 0.60 9.64 -10.75
CA PRO A 691 1.12 10.23 -11.99
C PRO A 691 0.21 11.28 -12.62
N GLY A 692 -1.13 11.08 -12.57
CA GLY A 692 -2.12 12.03 -13.07
C GLY A 692 -2.14 13.35 -12.30
N PHE A 693 -2.38 13.32 -10.99
CA PHE A 693 -2.41 14.58 -10.22
C PHE A 693 -1.03 15.26 -10.13
N ARG A 694 0.07 14.49 -10.24
CA ARG A 694 1.43 15.03 -10.31
C ARG A 694 1.66 15.86 -11.56
N SER A 695 1.26 15.38 -12.73
CA SER A 695 1.48 16.10 -13.99
C SER A 695 0.71 17.42 -14.02
N ARG A 696 -0.51 17.41 -13.47
CA ARG A 696 -1.36 18.59 -13.22
C ARG A 696 -0.74 19.58 -12.26
N PHE A 697 -0.30 19.10 -11.09
CA PHE A 697 0.45 19.92 -10.13
C PHE A 697 1.68 20.58 -10.78
N LEU A 698 2.50 19.83 -11.53
CA LEU A 698 3.69 20.38 -12.19
C LEU A 698 3.34 21.47 -13.24
N GLN A 699 2.24 21.29 -13.98
CA GLN A 699 1.76 22.32 -14.91
C GLN A 699 1.42 23.61 -14.16
N LEU A 700 0.69 23.51 -13.05
CA LEU A 700 0.27 24.65 -12.22
C LEU A 700 1.44 25.30 -11.48
N TYR A 701 2.33 24.50 -10.88
CA TYR A 701 3.54 24.95 -10.20
C TYR A 701 4.42 25.82 -11.12
N HIS A 702 4.60 25.37 -12.37
CA HIS A 702 5.39 26.11 -13.36
C HIS A 702 4.66 27.30 -14.00
N THR A 703 3.43 27.61 -13.58
CA THR A 703 2.86 28.94 -13.84
C THR A 703 3.56 29.99 -12.99
N ARG A 704 4.02 29.63 -11.77
CA ARG A 704 4.65 30.53 -10.79
C ARG A 704 6.17 30.50 -10.82
N TYR A 705 6.77 29.33 -11.04
CA TYR A 705 8.22 29.12 -10.97
C TYR A 705 8.82 28.67 -12.30
N HIS A 706 10.07 29.08 -12.56
CA HIS A 706 10.80 28.64 -13.75
C HIS A 706 10.96 27.13 -13.79
N ARG A 707 10.78 26.61 -15.00
CA ARG A 707 10.94 25.20 -15.30
C ARG A 707 12.41 24.95 -15.67
N PRO A 708 13.05 23.90 -15.12
CA PRO A 708 14.44 23.61 -15.43
C PRO A 708 14.61 23.21 -16.91
N LEU A 709 15.77 23.54 -17.50
CA LEU A 709 16.06 23.28 -18.91
C LEU A 709 15.89 21.80 -19.28
N ARG A 710 16.29 20.88 -18.39
CA ARG A 710 16.13 19.44 -18.61
C ARG A 710 14.71 19.00 -18.93
N ASP A 711 13.70 19.63 -18.34
CA ASP A 711 12.32 19.23 -18.60
C ASP A 711 11.92 19.56 -20.03
N TYR A 712 12.42 20.66 -20.60
CA TYR A 712 12.20 21.00 -22.01
C TYR A 712 12.95 20.05 -22.95
N VAL A 713 14.18 19.68 -22.60
CA VAL A 713 14.96 18.67 -23.36
C VAL A 713 14.22 17.34 -23.36
N VAL A 714 13.85 16.82 -22.19
CA VAL A 714 13.12 15.56 -22.06
C VAL A 714 11.77 15.59 -22.78
N ALA A 715 10.96 16.64 -22.59
CA ALA A 715 9.67 16.77 -23.28
C ALA A 715 9.81 16.99 -24.80
N GLY A 716 10.98 17.39 -25.27
CA GLY A 716 11.31 17.60 -26.68
C GLY A 716 11.93 16.39 -27.38
N VAL A 717 12.23 15.30 -26.67
CA VAL A 717 12.99 14.15 -27.20
C VAL A 717 12.41 13.58 -28.49
N GLU A 718 11.08 13.48 -28.56
CA GLU A 718 10.37 12.93 -29.72
C GLU A 718 10.42 13.84 -30.95
N GLY A 719 10.82 15.10 -30.78
CA GLY A 719 11.02 16.05 -31.88
C GLY A 719 12.45 16.04 -32.44
N TYR A 720 13.47 15.97 -31.57
CA TYR A 720 14.87 16.03 -32.02
C TYR A 720 15.50 14.65 -32.28
N ALA A 721 15.06 13.57 -31.61
CA ALA A 721 15.62 12.23 -31.81
C ALA A 721 15.51 11.76 -33.28
N PRO A 722 14.37 11.97 -33.99
CA PRO A 722 14.28 11.65 -35.42
C PRO A 722 15.29 12.42 -36.29
N LEU A 723 15.60 13.66 -35.91
CA LEU A 723 16.57 14.49 -36.64
C LEU A 723 18.00 14.00 -36.39
N MET A 724 18.34 13.71 -35.13
CA MET A 724 19.66 13.18 -34.78
C MET A 724 19.91 11.79 -35.38
N ALA A 725 18.86 10.96 -35.49
CA ALA A 725 18.92 9.63 -36.08
C ALA A 725 19.24 9.62 -37.59
N LYS A 726 19.25 10.77 -38.28
CA LYS A 726 19.73 10.89 -39.66
C LYS A 726 21.26 10.76 -39.77
N ALA A 727 21.99 11.06 -38.70
CA ALA A 727 23.45 10.99 -38.64
C ALA A 727 23.92 10.40 -37.29
N PRO A 728 23.51 9.17 -36.93
CA PRO A 728 23.69 8.63 -35.59
C PRO A 728 25.16 8.51 -35.19
N SER A 729 26.05 8.16 -36.12
CA SER A 729 27.50 8.07 -35.87
C SER A 729 28.12 9.40 -35.43
N VAL A 730 27.67 10.52 -36.00
CA VAL A 730 28.16 11.87 -35.67
C VAL A 730 27.71 12.25 -34.25
N PHE A 731 26.42 12.14 -33.96
CA PHE A 731 25.91 12.47 -32.62
C PHE A 731 26.46 11.53 -31.55
N ASN A 732 26.57 10.24 -31.84
CA ASN A 732 27.18 9.28 -30.92
C ASN A 732 28.66 9.57 -30.66
N PHE A 733 29.41 10.04 -31.66
CA PHE A 733 30.80 10.46 -31.45
C PHE A 733 30.89 11.56 -30.38
N PHE A 734 30.04 12.59 -30.46
CA PHE A 734 30.01 13.66 -29.46
C PHE A 734 29.47 13.18 -28.10
N LEU A 735 28.37 12.42 -28.08
CA LEU A 735 27.77 11.94 -26.83
C LEU A 735 28.69 11.00 -26.03
N LYS A 736 29.60 10.28 -26.69
CA LYS A 736 30.62 9.45 -26.04
C LYS A 736 31.75 10.25 -25.38
N GLN A 737 31.92 11.54 -25.70
CA GLN A 737 33.04 12.31 -25.18
C GLN A 737 32.82 12.65 -23.69
N PRO A 738 33.81 12.40 -22.80
CA PRO A 738 33.69 12.68 -21.37
C PRO A 738 33.34 14.15 -21.06
N TRP A 739 33.86 15.10 -21.83
CA TRP A 739 33.59 16.52 -21.65
C TRP A 739 32.12 16.90 -21.96
N VAL A 740 31.46 16.21 -22.90
CA VAL A 740 30.02 16.39 -23.18
C VAL A 740 29.21 15.87 -22.01
N GLY A 741 29.57 14.71 -21.45
CA GLY A 741 28.95 14.18 -20.24
C GLY A 741 29.09 15.13 -19.05
N ALA A 742 30.30 15.66 -18.82
CA ALA A 742 30.56 16.65 -17.77
C ALA A 742 29.75 17.94 -17.97
N LEU A 743 29.67 18.43 -19.22
CA LEU A 743 28.88 19.61 -19.56
C LEU A 743 27.38 19.37 -19.36
N SER A 744 26.84 18.23 -19.79
CA SER A 744 25.44 17.84 -19.59
C SER A 744 25.10 17.75 -18.10
N ARG A 745 25.98 17.13 -17.31
CA ARG A 745 25.84 17.02 -15.85
C ARG A 745 25.76 18.39 -15.19
N LYS A 746 26.60 19.33 -15.59
CA LYS A 746 26.68 20.67 -14.98
C LYS A 746 25.58 21.63 -15.47
N SER A 747 25.27 21.62 -16.76
CA SER A 747 24.37 22.62 -17.37
C SER A 747 22.91 22.16 -17.45
N ILE A 748 22.67 20.93 -17.89
CA ILE A 748 21.31 20.37 -18.06
C ILE A 748 20.89 19.62 -16.79
N GLY A 749 21.84 18.97 -16.10
CA GLY A 749 21.57 18.12 -14.94
C GLY A 749 21.18 16.70 -15.31
N MET A 750 21.70 16.20 -16.44
CA MET A 750 21.50 14.81 -16.91
C MET A 750 22.82 14.06 -17.06
N VAL A 751 22.77 12.75 -16.80
CA VAL A 751 23.88 11.78 -16.91
C VAL A 751 23.52 10.63 -17.85
N ASP A 752 24.55 9.97 -18.37
CA ASP A 752 24.44 8.78 -19.21
C ASP A 752 23.43 8.94 -20.35
N LEU A 753 23.57 10.03 -21.12
CA LEU A 753 22.67 10.31 -22.22
C LEU A 753 22.64 9.11 -23.19
N PRO A 754 21.45 8.60 -23.55
CA PRO A 754 21.36 7.39 -24.35
C PRO A 754 21.95 7.62 -25.75
N LEU A 755 22.72 6.63 -26.22
CA LEU A 755 23.29 6.63 -27.56
C LEU A 755 22.24 6.19 -28.59
N LEU A 756 22.25 6.83 -29.76
CA LEU A 756 21.37 6.46 -30.88
C LEU A 756 21.79 5.11 -31.45
N SER A 757 20.83 4.37 -31.99
CA SER A 757 21.12 3.14 -32.72
C SER A 757 21.93 3.44 -33.98
N SER A 758 23.02 2.69 -34.16
CA SER A 758 23.89 2.73 -35.33
C SER A 758 24.22 1.29 -35.72
N PRO A 759 23.64 0.76 -36.81
CA PRO A 759 22.78 1.43 -37.79
C PRO A 759 21.42 1.90 -37.21
N SER A 760 20.85 2.95 -37.80
CA SER A 760 19.50 3.43 -37.47
C SER A 760 18.44 2.51 -38.06
N LEU A 761 17.21 2.53 -37.54
CA LEU A 761 16.11 1.69 -38.02
C LEU A 761 15.88 1.83 -39.54
N LYS A 762 15.91 3.06 -40.06
CA LYS A 762 15.74 3.32 -41.50
C LYS A 762 16.89 2.75 -42.33
N GLN A 763 18.12 2.77 -41.81
CA GLN A 763 19.27 2.14 -42.48
C GLN A 763 19.15 0.61 -42.46
N SER A 764 18.77 0.04 -41.33
CA SER A 764 18.62 -1.42 -41.16
C SER A 764 17.49 -2.02 -42.00
N LEU A 765 16.42 -1.26 -42.25
CA LEU A 765 15.28 -1.68 -43.08
C LEU A 765 15.30 -1.02 -44.47
N SER A 766 16.44 -0.49 -44.91
CA SER A 766 16.54 0.16 -46.21
C SER A 766 16.25 -0.83 -47.35
N GLY A 767 15.28 -0.52 -48.20
CA GLY A 767 14.86 -1.39 -49.31
C GLY A 767 13.98 -2.58 -48.88
N HIS A 768 13.65 -2.70 -47.59
CA HIS A 768 12.76 -3.73 -47.08
C HIS A 768 11.29 -3.38 -47.36
N TYR A 769 10.47 -4.36 -47.77
CA TYR A 769 9.04 -4.14 -48.05
C TYR A 769 8.31 -3.46 -46.88
N ALA A 770 8.57 -3.93 -45.66
CA ALA A 770 8.01 -3.38 -44.43
C ALA A 770 8.22 -1.87 -44.23
N SER A 771 9.26 -1.26 -44.81
CA SER A 771 9.57 0.17 -44.66
C SER A 771 9.16 1.02 -45.87
N THR A 772 8.71 0.40 -46.97
CA THR A 772 8.43 1.06 -48.25
C THR A 772 6.94 1.18 -48.57
N MET A 773 6.08 0.38 -47.93
CA MET A 773 4.64 0.44 -48.16
C MET A 773 4.01 1.71 -47.58
N THR A 774 3.21 2.41 -48.40
CA THR A 774 2.51 3.64 -47.99
C THR A 774 1.10 3.34 -47.45
N LEU A 775 0.52 4.32 -46.75
CA LEU A 775 -0.84 4.21 -46.24
C LEU A 775 -1.87 4.06 -47.37
N GLU A 776 -1.68 4.76 -48.49
CA GLU A 776 -2.56 4.67 -49.65
C GLU A 776 -2.49 3.30 -50.33
N GLN A 777 -1.36 2.60 -50.23
CA GLN A 777 -1.21 1.24 -50.73
C GLN A 777 -1.94 0.25 -49.80
N LEU A 778 -1.79 0.40 -48.48
CA LEU A 778 -2.53 -0.38 -47.49
C LEU A 778 -4.06 -0.25 -47.64
N GLU A 779 -4.54 0.99 -47.85
CA GLU A 779 -5.95 1.30 -48.08
C GLU A 779 -6.52 0.61 -49.34
N LYS A 780 -5.67 0.26 -50.32
CA LYS A 780 -6.09 -0.41 -51.57
C LYS A 780 -6.04 -1.94 -51.50
N LEU A 781 -5.45 -2.53 -50.46
CA LEU A 781 -5.38 -3.99 -50.33
C LEU A 781 -6.78 -4.60 -50.15
N PRO A 782 -7.06 -5.78 -50.75
CA PRO A 782 -8.29 -6.52 -50.49
C PRO A 782 -8.28 -7.10 -49.06
N ASP A 783 -9.46 -7.26 -48.45
CA ASP A 783 -9.60 -7.66 -47.04
C ASP A 783 -8.91 -8.99 -46.70
N SER A 784 -8.85 -9.93 -47.64
CA SER A 784 -8.12 -11.20 -47.47
C SER A 784 -6.61 -11.00 -47.28
N GLU A 785 -6.01 -10.07 -48.02
CA GLU A 785 -4.59 -9.73 -47.87
C GLU A 785 -4.36 -8.88 -46.61
N ARG A 786 -5.30 -8.00 -46.25
CA ARG A 786 -5.19 -7.19 -45.03
C ARG A 786 -5.02 -8.05 -43.77
N ARG A 787 -5.72 -9.19 -43.70
CA ARG A 787 -5.61 -10.15 -42.58
C ARG A 787 -4.23 -10.78 -42.40
N GLN A 788 -3.40 -10.77 -43.44
CA GLN A 788 -2.02 -11.26 -43.38
C GLN A 788 -1.02 -10.19 -42.93
N HIS A 789 -1.44 -8.93 -42.78
CA HIS A 789 -0.55 -7.82 -42.43
C HIS A 789 -0.58 -7.49 -40.94
N VAL A 790 0.57 -7.03 -40.43
CA VAL A 790 0.72 -6.54 -39.05
C VAL A 790 1.37 -5.18 -39.06
N LEU A 791 0.70 -4.20 -38.45
CA LEU A 791 1.14 -2.82 -38.45
C LEU A 791 1.97 -2.54 -37.20
N ILE A 792 3.26 -2.28 -37.38
CA ILE A 792 4.20 -1.99 -36.30
C ILE A 792 4.15 -0.49 -36.00
N VAL A 793 3.63 -0.14 -34.82
CA VAL A 793 3.55 1.23 -34.32
C VAL A 793 4.90 1.62 -33.73
N GLN A 794 5.57 2.59 -34.36
CA GLN A 794 6.86 3.11 -33.89
C GLN A 794 6.72 3.85 -32.55
N ASP A 795 7.71 3.66 -31.67
CA ASP A 795 7.90 4.47 -30.47
C ASP A 795 9.29 5.13 -30.46
N PRO A 796 9.46 6.29 -29.79
CA PRO A 796 10.69 7.08 -29.90
C PRO A 796 11.92 6.38 -29.31
N PHE A 797 11.75 5.44 -28.39
CA PHE A 797 12.87 4.80 -27.71
C PHE A 797 13.36 3.59 -28.46
N THR A 798 12.46 2.67 -28.82
CA THR A 798 12.83 1.49 -29.59
C THR A 798 13.17 1.84 -31.03
N SER A 799 12.62 2.91 -31.62
CA SER A 799 12.94 3.26 -33.02
C SER A 799 14.29 3.97 -33.18
N TYR A 800 14.73 4.74 -32.17
CA TYR A 800 15.92 5.60 -32.30
C TYR A 800 17.09 5.22 -31.38
N TYR A 801 16.83 4.56 -30.25
CA TYR A 801 17.86 4.18 -29.28
C TYR A 801 18.03 2.65 -29.14
N ASP A 802 17.03 1.86 -29.52
CA ASP A 802 17.05 0.38 -29.50
C ASP A 802 16.48 -0.25 -30.78
N ALA A 803 16.87 0.30 -31.95
CA ALA A 803 16.31 -0.02 -33.27
C ALA A 803 16.36 -1.51 -33.62
N GLN A 804 17.33 -2.24 -33.08
CA GLN A 804 17.49 -3.68 -33.33
C GLN A 804 16.26 -4.47 -32.89
N VAL A 805 15.61 -4.09 -31.78
CA VAL A 805 14.40 -4.80 -31.31
C VAL A 805 13.26 -4.68 -32.30
N VAL A 806 13.11 -3.52 -32.96
CA VAL A 806 12.07 -3.33 -34.00
C VAL A 806 12.41 -4.11 -35.27
N VAL A 807 13.69 -4.14 -35.66
CA VAL A 807 14.17 -4.96 -36.80
C VAL A 807 13.91 -6.45 -36.54
N ASP A 808 14.21 -6.93 -35.33
CA ASP A 808 13.97 -8.32 -34.96
C ASP A 808 12.47 -8.63 -34.86
N PHE A 809 11.64 -7.64 -34.50
CA PHE A 809 10.19 -7.81 -34.54
C PHE A 809 9.66 -7.95 -35.97
N VAL A 810 10.14 -7.14 -36.92
CA VAL A 810 9.83 -7.30 -38.35
C VAL A 810 10.15 -8.73 -38.81
N ARG A 811 11.36 -9.22 -38.51
CA ARG A 811 11.79 -10.58 -38.87
C ARG A 811 10.95 -11.67 -38.22
N LEU A 812 10.55 -11.48 -36.96
CA LEU A 812 9.71 -12.43 -36.26
C LEU A 812 8.34 -12.53 -36.93
N VAL A 813 7.72 -11.40 -37.27
CA VAL A 813 6.43 -11.37 -37.98
C VAL A 813 6.52 -12.13 -39.31
N GLU A 814 7.60 -11.95 -40.07
CA GLU A 814 7.83 -12.68 -41.33
C GLU A 814 8.00 -14.18 -41.13
N LYS A 815 8.81 -14.59 -40.14
CA LYS A 815 8.98 -16.02 -39.81
C LYS A 815 7.67 -16.69 -39.39
N LEU A 816 6.75 -15.93 -38.80
CA LEU A 816 5.41 -16.40 -38.43
C LEU A 816 4.42 -16.42 -39.61
N GLY A 817 4.85 -16.03 -40.82
CA GLY A 817 4.03 -16.06 -42.03
C GLY A 817 3.15 -14.83 -42.24
N PHE A 818 3.40 -13.73 -41.52
CA PHE A 818 2.69 -12.46 -41.66
C PHE A 818 3.57 -11.41 -42.36
N ASN A 819 2.93 -10.40 -42.95
CA ASN A 819 3.59 -9.29 -43.64
C ASN A 819 3.72 -8.08 -42.70
N PRO A 820 4.91 -7.77 -42.16
CA PRO A 820 5.09 -6.62 -41.30
C PRO A 820 5.06 -5.31 -42.09
N VAL A 821 4.49 -4.27 -41.48
CA VAL A 821 4.47 -2.92 -42.05
C VAL A 821 4.82 -1.91 -40.97
N LEU A 822 5.91 -1.17 -41.16
CA LEU A 822 6.35 -0.16 -40.22
C LEU A 822 5.59 1.15 -40.47
N LEU A 823 4.69 1.52 -39.55
CA LEU A 823 3.94 2.77 -39.67
C LEU A 823 4.84 3.99 -39.53
N PRO A 824 4.53 5.13 -40.16
CA PRO A 824 5.23 6.38 -39.94
C PRO A 824 5.35 6.75 -38.45
N PHE A 825 6.52 7.27 -38.05
CA PHE A 825 6.72 7.72 -36.68
C PHE A 825 5.79 8.90 -36.34
N SER A 826 4.95 8.72 -35.33
CA SER A 826 4.16 9.79 -34.71
C SER A 826 4.56 9.93 -33.24
N PRO A 827 4.86 11.15 -32.76
CA PRO A 827 5.20 11.39 -31.35
C PRO A 827 4.10 10.88 -30.39
N ASN A 828 4.49 10.15 -29.35
CA ASN A 828 3.58 9.62 -28.34
C ASN A 828 3.20 10.66 -27.28
N GLY A 829 4.15 11.50 -26.86
CA GLY A 829 3.95 12.56 -25.87
C GLY A 829 4.10 12.13 -24.41
N LYS A 830 4.43 10.85 -24.10
CA LYS A 830 4.60 10.38 -22.71
C LYS A 830 5.56 11.25 -21.89
N ALA A 831 6.68 11.67 -22.48
CA ALA A 831 7.66 12.54 -21.81
C ALA A 831 7.05 13.93 -21.48
N GLN A 832 6.18 14.45 -22.35
CA GLN A 832 5.47 15.71 -22.11
C GLN A 832 4.49 15.58 -20.94
N HIS A 833 3.75 14.46 -20.87
CA HIS A 833 2.84 14.17 -19.75
C HIS A 833 3.61 14.06 -18.42
N ILE A 834 4.67 13.24 -18.37
CA ILE A 834 5.46 13.03 -17.15
C ILE A 834 6.09 14.34 -16.65
N LYS A 835 6.45 15.27 -17.54
CA LYS A 835 7.00 16.58 -17.15
C LYS A 835 5.91 17.64 -16.91
N GLY A 836 4.63 17.34 -17.06
CA GLY A 836 3.53 18.28 -16.82
C GLY A 836 3.39 19.36 -17.90
N PHE A 837 3.72 19.05 -19.14
CA PHE A 837 3.40 19.87 -20.31
C PHE A 837 2.05 19.45 -20.91
N LEU A 838 0.98 19.46 -20.11
CA LEU A 838 -0.28 18.82 -20.49
C LEU A 838 -0.94 19.45 -21.72
N GLN A 839 -0.80 20.77 -21.91
CA GLN A 839 -1.29 21.44 -23.13
C GLN A 839 -0.56 20.96 -24.40
N ARG A 840 0.75 20.71 -24.32
CA ARG A 840 1.52 20.16 -25.45
C ARG A 840 1.20 18.68 -25.65
N PHE A 841 1.03 17.96 -24.56
CA PHE A 841 0.62 16.55 -24.56
C PHE A 841 -0.74 16.39 -25.22
N ALA A 842 -1.76 17.16 -24.85
CA ALA A 842 -3.09 17.11 -25.44
C ALA A 842 -3.07 17.32 -26.97
N LYS A 843 -2.25 18.26 -27.47
CA LYS A 843 -2.07 18.48 -28.92
C LYS A 843 -1.38 17.30 -29.61
N THR A 844 -0.33 16.77 -28.97
CA THR A 844 0.41 15.60 -29.49
C THR A 844 -0.48 14.37 -29.52
N ALA A 845 -1.18 14.11 -28.41
CA ALA A 845 -2.11 13.01 -28.25
C ALA A 845 -3.25 13.07 -29.27
N ARG A 846 -3.85 14.25 -29.49
CA ARG A 846 -4.89 14.42 -30.51
C ARG A 846 -4.38 14.06 -31.90
N LYS A 847 -3.24 14.63 -32.33
CA LYS A 847 -2.65 14.35 -33.64
C LYS A 847 -2.36 12.84 -33.83
N THR A 848 -1.80 12.19 -32.82
CA THR A 848 -1.48 10.76 -32.89
C THR A 848 -2.73 9.89 -32.81
N ALA A 849 -3.74 10.27 -32.02
CA ALA A 849 -5.03 9.60 -31.98
C ALA A 849 -5.75 9.70 -33.33
N ASP A 850 -5.79 10.86 -33.96
CA ASP A 850 -6.39 11.05 -35.29
C ASP A 850 -5.71 10.15 -36.33
N PHE A 851 -4.37 10.08 -36.29
CA PHE A 851 -3.60 9.17 -37.14
C PHE A 851 -3.95 7.70 -36.87
N LEU A 852 -3.91 7.24 -35.62
CA LEU A 852 -4.19 5.85 -35.26
C LEU A 852 -5.65 5.45 -35.52
N ASN A 853 -6.61 6.36 -35.37
CA ASN A 853 -8.01 6.12 -35.73
C ASN A 853 -8.17 5.95 -37.24
N ARG A 854 -7.45 6.72 -38.07
CA ARG A 854 -7.43 6.49 -39.52
C ARG A 854 -6.87 5.11 -39.85
N ILE A 855 -5.79 4.69 -39.19
CA ILE A 855 -5.23 3.35 -39.38
C ILE A 855 -6.20 2.26 -38.91
N ALA A 856 -6.92 2.47 -37.81
CA ALA A 856 -7.86 1.49 -37.26
C ALA A 856 -8.98 1.11 -38.24
N LEU A 857 -9.33 1.99 -39.20
CA LEU A 857 -10.30 1.70 -40.25
C LEU A 857 -9.87 0.57 -41.20
N LEU A 858 -8.58 0.20 -41.22
CA LEU A 858 -8.05 -0.88 -42.04
C LEU A 858 -8.29 -2.28 -41.44
N ASP A 859 -8.76 -2.35 -40.18
CA ASP A 859 -8.99 -3.60 -39.43
C ASP A 859 -7.76 -4.54 -39.39
N MET A 860 -6.57 -3.95 -39.38
CA MET A 860 -5.30 -4.69 -39.23
C MET A 860 -4.78 -4.55 -37.80
N PRO A 861 -4.12 -5.59 -37.25
CA PRO A 861 -3.55 -5.51 -35.91
C PRO A 861 -2.42 -4.47 -35.85
N MET A 862 -2.58 -3.45 -35.01
CA MET A 862 -1.54 -2.50 -34.65
C MET A 862 -0.79 -2.97 -33.41
N VAL A 863 0.54 -3.10 -33.50
CA VAL A 863 1.38 -3.66 -32.43
C VAL A 863 2.53 -2.72 -32.10
N GLY A 864 2.70 -2.40 -30.82
CA GLY A 864 3.82 -1.63 -30.30
C GLY A 864 4.73 -2.47 -29.40
N VAL A 865 6.01 -2.10 -29.34
CA VAL A 865 7.04 -2.86 -28.63
C VAL A 865 7.15 -2.44 -27.17
N ASP A 866 7.35 -1.15 -26.87
CA ASP A 866 7.57 -0.72 -25.49
C ASP A 866 6.27 -0.61 -24.68
N PRO A 867 6.16 -1.30 -23.52
CA PRO A 867 4.93 -1.30 -22.73
C PRO A 867 4.50 0.07 -22.21
N ALA A 868 5.45 0.93 -21.80
CA ALA A 868 5.09 2.23 -21.23
C ALA A 868 4.47 3.17 -22.27
N LEU A 869 4.84 3.01 -23.54
CA LEU A 869 4.36 3.83 -24.65
C LEU A 869 3.03 3.32 -25.20
N VAL A 870 2.86 1.99 -25.31
CA VAL A 870 1.59 1.39 -25.73
C VAL A 870 0.48 1.65 -24.71
N LEU A 871 0.78 1.49 -23.41
CA LEU A 871 -0.21 1.73 -22.36
C LEU A 871 -0.57 3.22 -22.23
N CYS A 872 0.31 4.14 -22.66
CA CYS A 872 0.00 5.57 -22.75
C CYS A 872 -1.24 5.86 -23.62
N TYR A 873 -1.41 5.11 -24.72
CA TYR A 873 -2.56 5.24 -25.62
C TYR A 873 -3.88 4.77 -24.99
N ARG A 874 -3.81 3.91 -23.96
CA ARG A 874 -4.97 3.33 -23.29
C ARG A 874 -5.42 4.18 -22.10
N ASP A 875 -4.46 4.71 -21.35
CA ASP A 875 -4.72 5.40 -20.09
C ASP A 875 -4.68 6.93 -20.26
N GLU A 876 -3.49 7.52 -20.43
CA GLU A 876 -3.36 8.99 -20.45
C GLU A 876 -4.05 9.65 -21.64
N TYR A 877 -4.12 8.98 -22.79
CA TYR A 877 -4.87 9.49 -23.95
C TYR A 877 -6.37 9.55 -23.66
N LYS A 878 -6.91 8.53 -22.98
CA LYS A 878 -8.32 8.50 -22.57
C LYS A 878 -8.63 9.60 -21.57
N GLU A 879 -7.72 9.83 -20.61
CA GLU A 879 -7.87 10.88 -19.60
C GLU A 879 -7.85 12.29 -20.22
N ILE A 880 -6.92 12.58 -21.13
CA ILE A 880 -6.74 13.94 -21.66
C ILE A 880 -7.66 14.28 -22.84
N LEU A 881 -8.07 13.29 -23.65
CA LEU A 881 -8.90 13.52 -24.84
C LEU A 881 -10.38 13.18 -24.62
N GLY A 882 -10.71 12.37 -23.61
CA GLY A 882 -12.07 11.87 -23.40
C GLY A 882 -12.60 11.18 -24.65
N ASP A 883 -13.84 11.51 -25.04
CA ASP A 883 -14.51 10.93 -26.21
C ASP A 883 -13.79 11.26 -27.53
N SER A 884 -13.03 12.36 -27.58
CA SER A 884 -12.23 12.73 -28.77
C SER A 884 -11.03 11.80 -29.02
N ARG A 885 -10.77 10.82 -28.13
CA ARG A 885 -9.69 9.84 -28.31
C ARG A 885 -9.97 8.89 -29.48
N GLY A 886 -11.24 8.57 -29.76
CA GLY A 886 -11.65 7.54 -30.72
C GLY A 886 -11.40 6.09 -30.22
N ASP A 887 -11.55 5.10 -31.10
CA ASP A 887 -11.60 3.67 -30.74
C ASP A 887 -10.46 2.82 -31.35
N PHE A 888 -9.30 3.42 -31.60
CA PHE A 888 -8.13 2.65 -32.05
C PHE A 888 -7.58 1.71 -30.96
N LYS A 889 -7.04 0.54 -31.33
CA LYS A 889 -6.41 -0.41 -30.40
C LYS A 889 -4.98 -0.74 -30.83
N VAL A 890 -4.00 -0.31 -30.02
CA VAL A 890 -2.60 -0.73 -30.16
C VAL A 890 -2.31 -1.83 -29.15
N GLN A 891 -1.91 -3.00 -29.62
CA GLN A 891 -1.58 -4.18 -28.85
C GLN A 891 -0.10 -4.20 -28.45
N LEU A 892 0.22 -4.83 -27.34
CA LEU A 892 1.59 -5.26 -27.04
C LEU A 892 1.93 -6.49 -27.87
N VAL A 893 3.23 -6.73 -28.05
CA VAL A 893 3.73 -7.89 -28.80
C VAL A 893 3.12 -9.20 -28.31
N HIS A 894 3.05 -9.42 -26.99
CA HIS A 894 2.48 -10.65 -26.45
C HIS A 894 0.97 -10.79 -26.66
N GLU A 895 0.20 -9.70 -26.62
CA GLU A 895 -1.25 -9.73 -26.88
C GLU A 895 -1.52 -10.15 -28.32
N TRP A 896 -0.77 -9.61 -29.28
CA TRP A 896 -0.89 -10.01 -30.68
C TRP A 896 -0.41 -11.46 -30.90
N LEU A 897 0.73 -11.85 -30.33
CA LEU A 897 1.26 -13.21 -30.47
C LEU A 897 0.30 -14.28 -29.93
N GLN A 898 -0.45 -14.01 -28.87
CA GLN A 898 -1.47 -14.95 -28.39
C GLN A 898 -2.55 -15.25 -29.43
N VAL A 899 -2.97 -14.23 -30.18
CA VAL A 899 -3.96 -14.39 -31.25
C VAL A 899 -3.33 -15.04 -32.47
N ALA A 900 -2.15 -14.56 -32.88
CA ALA A 900 -1.44 -15.06 -34.06
C ALA A 900 -1.03 -16.54 -33.93
N LEU A 901 -0.79 -17.02 -32.71
CA LEU A 901 -0.37 -18.39 -32.40
C LEU A 901 -1.49 -19.23 -31.75
N ALA A 902 -2.74 -18.79 -31.80
CA ALA A 902 -3.85 -19.45 -31.11
C ALA A 902 -4.06 -20.90 -31.56
N GLU A 903 -3.83 -21.18 -32.84
CA GLU A 903 -4.00 -22.52 -33.44
C GLU A 903 -2.80 -23.46 -33.22
N GLN A 904 -1.67 -22.95 -32.74
CA GLN A 904 -0.49 -23.77 -32.47
C GLN A 904 -0.60 -24.43 -31.09
N PRO A 905 -0.51 -25.76 -30.98
CA PRO A 905 -0.56 -26.46 -29.71
C PRO A 905 0.71 -26.21 -28.88
N GLU A 906 0.57 -26.29 -27.55
CA GLU A 906 1.73 -26.29 -26.66
C GLU A 906 2.58 -27.54 -26.88
N GLN A 907 3.91 -27.36 -26.91
CA GLN A 907 4.87 -28.45 -27.08
C GLN A 907 5.42 -28.91 -25.74
N HIS A 908 6.03 -30.11 -25.72
CA HIS A 908 6.72 -30.60 -24.54
C HIS A 908 7.90 -29.69 -24.17
N LEU A 909 7.91 -29.24 -22.92
CA LEU A 909 8.90 -28.29 -22.42
C LEU A 909 10.26 -28.97 -22.18
N SER A 910 11.30 -28.53 -22.88
CA SER A 910 12.66 -29.08 -22.75
C SER A 910 13.72 -27.98 -22.56
N GLY A 911 14.91 -28.38 -22.10
CA GLY A 911 16.04 -27.47 -21.91
C GLY A 911 15.98 -26.57 -20.67
N GLU A 912 16.93 -25.65 -20.59
CA GLU A 912 17.04 -24.64 -19.51
C GLU A 912 15.98 -23.54 -19.66
N SER A 913 15.54 -23.01 -18.53
CA SER A 913 14.56 -21.93 -18.47
C SER A 913 15.12 -20.59 -18.94
N TRP A 914 14.27 -19.83 -19.62
CA TRP A 914 14.39 -18.39 -19.81
C TRP A 914 13.78 -17.67 -18.62
N TYR A 915 14.27 -16.46 -18.31
CA TYR A 915 13.84 -15.70 -17.14
C TYR A 915 13.30 -14.33 -17.55
N LEU A 916 12.01 -14.09 -17.32
CA LEU A 916 11.31 -12.86 -17.71
C LEU A 916 11.30 -11.84 -16.58
N PHE A 917 11.90 -10.68 -16.84
CA PHE A 917 11.78 -9.48 -16.03
C PHE A 917 10.76 -8.53 -16.67
N GLY A 918 9.51 -8.63 -16.24
CA GLY A 918 8.41 -7.81 -16.75
C GLY A 918 8.61 -6.31 -16.45
N HIS A 919 8.19 -5.45 -17.38
CA HIS A 919 8.20 -4.01 -17.15
C HIS A 919 7.17 -3.62 -16.10
N CYS A 920 7.54 -2.76 -15.15
CA CYS A 920 6.66 -2.43 -14.01
C CYS A 920 5.25 -1.96 -14.43
N THR A 921 5.12 -1.12 -15.46
CA THR A 921 3.80 -0.68 -15.98
C THR A 921 3.04 -1.82 -16.67
N GLU A 922 3.73 -2.74 -17.33
CA GLU A 922 3.13 -3.90 -18.00
C GLU A 922 2.54 -4.85 -16.96
N THR A 923 3.35 -5.27 -16.00
CA THR A 923 2.94 -6.21 -14.94
C THR A 923 1.83 -5.63 -14.06
N THR A 924 1.76 -4.30 -13.89
CA THR A 924 0.73 -3.67 -13.07
C THR A 924 -0.57 -3.39 -13.82
N ALA A 925 -0.51 -3.11 -15.13
CA ALA A 925 -1.70 -2.86 -15.95
C ALA A 925 -2.28 -4.15 -16.56
N LEU A 926 -1.40 -5.12 -16.86
CA LEU A 926 -1.71 -6.42 -17.46
C LEU A 926 -1.03 -7.56 -16.67
N PRO A 927 -1.52 -7.93 -15.47
CA PRO A 927 -0.93 -9.00 -14.64
C PRO A 927 -0.82 -10.37 -15.31
N ALA A 928 -1.66 -10.66 -16.30
CA ALA A 928 -1.58 -11.90 -17.08
C ALA A 928 -0.42 -11.92 -18.10
N SER A 929 0.24 -10.78 -18.35
CA SER A 929 1.34 -10.65 -19.34
C SER A 929 2.44 -11.69 -19.18
N SER A 930 2.88 -11.96 -17.95
CA SER A 930 3.91 -12.98 -17.71
C SER A 930 3.44 -14.39 -18.07
N GLN A 931 2.17 -14.72 -17.82
CA GLN A 931 1.56 -15.99 -18.22
C GLN A 931 1.40 -16.06 -19.74
N HIS A 932 1.03 -14.94 -20.37
CA HIS A 932 0.93 -14.85 -21.82
C HIS A 932 2.27 -15.15 -22.49
N TRP A 933 3.36 -14.53 -22.01
CA TRP A 933 4.70 -14.82 -22.50
C TRP A 933 5.12 -16.28 -22.27
N ALA A 934 4.81 -16.85 -21.10
CA ALA A 934 5.13 -18.26 -20.81
C ALA A 934 4.39 -19.21 -21.75
N ALA A 935 3.11 -18.97 -22.01
CA ALA A 935 2.32 -19.74 -22.97
C ALA A 935 2.82 -19.56 -24.42
N ILE A 936 3.35 -18.40 -24.79
CA ILE A 936 3.94 -18.20 -26.11
C ILE A 936 5.21 -19.04 -26.26
N PHE A 937 6.08 -19.06 -25.25
CA PHE A 937 7.32 -19.84 -25.28
C PHE A 937 7.06 -21.35 -25.25
N SER A 938 6.01 -21.81 -24.54
CA SER A 938 5.67 -23.24 -24.47
C SER A 938 5.26 -23.83 -25.83
N ARG A 939 4.68 -23.03 -26.74
CA ARG A 939 4.37 -23.43 -28.12
C ARG A 939 5.62 -23.78 -28.95
N TYR A 940 6.80 -23.35 -28.51
CA TYR A 940 8.09 -23.68 -29.12
C TYR A 940 8.95 -24.57 -28.21
N GLY A 941 8.33 -25.26 -27.25
CA GLY A 941 9.01 -26.20 -26.35
C GLY A 941 9.94 -25.55 -25.32
N ALA A 942 9.92 -24.22 -25.18
CA ALA A 942 10.79 -23.48 -24.28
C ALA A 942 10.12 -23.14 -22.95
N LYS A 943 10.86 -23.26 -21.85
CA LYS A 943 10.43 -22.83 -20.51
C LYS A 943 10.71 -21.35 -20.30
N LEU A 944 9.73 -20.58 -19.82
CA LEU A 944 9.91 -19.18 -19.44
C LEU A 944 9.34 -18.96 -18.03
N GLU A 945 10.21 -18.57 -17.11
CA GLU A 945 9.88 -18.32 -15.72
C GLU A 945 9.78 -16.81 -15.44
N ASN A 946 8.72 -16.40 -14.75
CA ASN A 946 8.56 -15.01 -14.35
C ASN A 946 9.42 -14.69 -13.11
N VAL A 947 10.25 -13.66 -13.21
CA VAL A 947 11.06 -13.19 -12.08
C VAL A 947 10.31 -12.08 -11.36
N SER A 948 10.00 -12.29 -10.08
CA SER A 948 9.32 -11.29 -9.25
C SER A 948 10.29 -10.18 -8.82
N VAL A 949 10.23 -9.03 -9.49
CA VAL A 949 11.07 -7.86 -9.23
C VAL A 949 10.25 -6.57 -9.21
N GLY A 950 10.75 -5.58 -8.47
CA GLY A 950 10.18 -4.24 -8.43
C GLY A 950 10.56 -3.39 -9.65
N CYS A 951 10.61 -2.07 -9.47
CA CYS A 951 11.11 -1.17 -10.50
C CYS A 951 12.62 -1.33 -10.70
N CYS A 952 13.11 -1.22 -11.94
CA CYS A 952 14.54 -1.20 -12.24
C CYS A 952 15.25 0.09 -11.78
N GLY A 953 14.51 1.13 -11.37
CA GLY A 953 15.04 2.43 -10.95
C GLY A 953 15.15 3.47 -12.07
N MET A 954 15.08 3.09 -13.35
CA MET A 954 15.20 4.03 -14.47
C MET A 954 13.95 4.86 -14.72
N ALA A 955 12.79 4.20 -14.79
CA ALA A 955 11.46 4.73 -15.13
C ALA A 955 11.45 6.02 -15.97
N GLY A 956 11.59 5.85 -17.29
CA GLY A 956 11.75 6.98 -18.21
C GLY A 956 13.12 7.64 -18.04
N THR A 957 13.13 8.89 -17.59
CA THR A 957 14.37 9.68 -17.42
C THR A 957 14.81 9.80 -15.96
N TYR A 958 14.13 9.15 -15.01
CA TYR A 958 14.41 9.31 -13.58
C TYR A 958 15.87 8.98 -13.26
N GLY A 959 16.35 7.83 -13.72
CA GLY A 959 17.74 7.39 -13.53
C GLY A 959 18.79 8.18 -14.32
N HIS A 960 18.37 9.06 -15.24
CA HIS A 960 19.26 9.97 -15.98
C HIS A 960 19.38 11.35 -15.31
N GLU A 961 18.56 11.67 -14.31
CA GLU A 961 18.66 12.94 -13.59
C GLU A 961 19.74 12.86 -12.51
N VAL A 962 20.66 13.82 -12.51
CA VAL A 962 21.80 13.85 -11.55
C VAL A 962 21.33 13.76 -10.10
N LYS A 963 20.21 14.38 -9.76
CA LYS A 963 19.66 14.40 -8.41
C LYS A 963 19.11 13.06 -7.93
N ASN A 964 18.86 12.14 -8.87
CA ASN A 964 18.15 10.89 -8.59
C ASN A 964 19.05 9.67 -8.78
N ILE A 965 20.33 9.84 -9.13
CA ILE A 965 21.22 8.74 -9.49
C ILE A 965 21.37 7.74 -8.35
N ASP A 966 21.63 8.21 -7.13
CA ASP A 966 21.82 7.34 -5.96
C ASP A 966 20.55 6.53 -5.66
N ASN A 967 19.39 7.21 -5.69
CA ASN A 967 18.09 6.54 -5.53
C ASN A 967 17.81 5.55 -6.67
N SER A 968 18.17 5.87 -7.92
CA SER A 968 17.99 4.99 -9.07
C SER A 968 18.83 3.73 -8.97
N LEU A 969 20.10 3.85 -8.57
CA LEU A 969 21.00 2.72 -8.35
C LEU A 969 20.56 1.90 -7.14
N GLY A 970 20.16 2.56 -6.05
CA GLY A 970 19.60 1.92 -4.87
C GLY A 970 18.35 1.10 -5.19
N ILE A 971 17.39 1.66 -5.94
CA ILE A 971 16.18 0.93 -6.37
C ILE A 971 16.53 -0.32 -7.19
N TYR A 972 17.53 -0.24 -8.08
CA TYR A 972 18.00 -1.41 -8.83
C TYR A 972 18.57 -2.49 -7.90
N ALA A 973 19.37 -2.09 -6.91
CA ALA A 973 19.99 -2.98 -5.93
C ALA A 973 18.96 -3.71 -5.04
N LEU A 974 17.79 -3.09 -4.78
CA LEU A 974 16.76 -3.67 -3.92
C LEU A 974 16.22 -5.03 -4.42
N SER A 975 16.09 -5.24 -5.73
CA SER A 975 15.52 -6.50 -6.27
C SER A 975 16.13 -6.97 -7.59
N TRP A 976 16.42 -6.07 -8.54
CA TRP A 976 16.93 -6.44 -9.87
C TRP A 976 18.35 -7.01 -9.80
N GLN A 977 19.26 -6.33 -9.09
CA GLN A 977 20.65 -6.75 -8.98
C GLN A 977 20.77 -8.16 -8.37
N GLN A 978 20.06 -8.41 -7.28
CA GLN A 978 20.08 -9.70 -6.59
C GLN A 978 19.56 -10.85 -7.47
N ALA A 979 18.50 -10.59 -8.26
CA ALA A 979 17.96 -11.59 -9.17
C ALA A 979 18.92 -11.88 -10.33
N LEU A 980 19.51 -10.85 -10.94
CA LEU A 980 20.45 -11.01 -12.05
C LEU A 980 21.77 -11.68 -11.65
N GLN A 981 22.23 -11.51 -10.41
CA GLN A 981 23.41 -12.21 -9.89
C GLN A 981 23.19 -13.72 -9.70
N LYS A 982 21.94 -14.15 -9.49
CA LYS A 982 21.58 -15.56 -9.27
C LYS A 982 21.24 -16.31 -10.56
N LEU A 983 20.93 -15.60 -11.63
CA LEU A 983 20.40 -16.17 -12.87
C LEU A 983 21.38 -16.04 -14.04
N PRO A 984 21.37 -16.96 -15.00
CA PRO A 984 22.23 -16.87 -16.18
C PRO A 984 21.85 -15.67 -17.05
N SER A 985 22.74 -14.67 -17.13
CA SER A 985 22.50 -13.38 -17.79
C SER A 985 22.02 -13.49 -19.24
N LYS A 986 22.56 -14.45 -20.01
CA LYS A 986 22.16 -14.69 -21.42
C LYS A 986 20.71 -15.16 -21.58
N ARG A 987 20.11 -15.75 -20.54
CA ARG A 987 18.72 -16.25 -20.52
C ARG A 987 17.75 -15.26 -19.87
N CYS A 988 18.24 -14.13 -19.37
CA CYS A 988 17.43 -13.08 -18.76
C CYS A 988 16.88 -12.15 -19.85
N LEU A 989 15.57 -11.90 -19.80
CA LEU A 989 14.81 -11.13 -20.79
C LEU A 989 14.08 -9.98 -20.09
N ALA A 990 13.97 -8.83 -20.75
CA ALA A 990 13.22 -7.69 -20.22
C ALA A 990 12.39 -6.98 -21.29
N THR A 991 11.10 -6.76 -21.00
CA THR A 991 10.15 -6.19 -21.97
C THR A 991 10.31 -4.69 -22.20
N GLY A 992 10.63 -3.92 -21.15
CA GLY A 992 10.74 -2.46 -21.27
C GLY A 992 12.12 -1.94 -21.66
N TYR A 993 12.18 -0.93 -22.53
CA TYR A 993 13.42 -0.28 -22.95
C TYR A 993 14.18 0.32 -21.77
N SER A 994 13.50 1.05 -20.88
CA SER A 994 14.15 1.66 -19.71
C SER A 994 14.81 0.62 -18.79
N CYS A 995 14.23 -0.57 -18.65
CA CYS A 995 14.83 -1.66 -17.88
C CYS A 995 16.10 -2.20 -18.55
N ARG A 996 16.04 -2.48 -19.85
CA ARG A 996 17.22 -2.93 -20.63
C ARG A 996 18.34 -1.88 -20.60
N SER A 997 17.99 -0.60 -20.70
CA SER A 997 18.92 0.53 -20.61
C SER A 997 19.60 0.61 -19.24
N GLN A 998 18.84 0.42 -18.14
CA GLN A 998 19.40 0.41 -16.79
C GLN A 998 20.41 -0.72 -16.60
N VAL A 999 20.04 -1.94 -16.99
CA VAL A 999 20.92 -3.10 -16.89
C VAL A 999 22.18 -2.86 -17.71
N LYS A 1000 22.06 -2.35 -18.94
CA LYS A 1000 23.22 -2.01 -19.78
C LYS A 1000 24.13 -0.96 -19.13
N ARG A 1001 23.57 0.04 -18.45
CA ARG A 1001 24.35 1.08 -17.75
C ARG A 1001 25.14 0.52 -16.56
N ILE A 1002 24.57 -0.43 -15.83
CA ILE A 1002 25.16 -0.98 -14.60
C ILE A 1002 26.07 -2.17 -14.89
N GLU A 1003 25.60 -3.13 -15.67
CA GLU A 1003 26.27 -4.42 -15.93
C GLU A 1003 27.15 -4.37 -17.20
N GLY A 1004 27.10 -3.28 -17.98
CA GLY A 1004 27.82 -3.10 -19.25
C GLY A 1004 27.19 -3.83 -20.45
N ASN A 1005 26.45 -4.92 -20.21
CA ASN A 1005 25.71 -5.68 -21.22
C ASN A 1005 24.19 -5.51 -21.06
N GLY A 1006 23.48 -5.33 -22.16
CA GLY A 1006 22.02 -5.21 -22.15
C GLY A 1006 21.32 -6.58 -22.11
N LEU A 1007 20.10 -6.62 -21.58
CA LEU A 1007 19.19 -7.77 -21.72
C LEU A 1007 18.50 -7.74 -23.09
N ARG A 1008 18.05 -8.91 -23.55
CA ARG A 1008 17.22 -9.02 -24.76
C ARG A 1008 15.75 -8.81 -24.45
N HIS A 1009 14.99 -8.35 -25.44
CA HIS A 1009 13.54 -8.39 -25.38
C HIS A 1009 13.05 -9.85 -25.59
N PRO A 1010 11.95 -10.31 -24.95
CA PRO A 1010 11.43 -11.67 -25.17
C PRO A 1010 11.18 -12.03 -26.64
N LEU A 1011 10.69 -11.09 -27.44
CA LEU A 1011 10.54 -11.27 -28.90
C LEU A 1011 11.84 -11.67 -29.62
N GLN A 1012 13.00 -11.21 -29.16
CA GLN A 1012 14.28 -11.52 -29.80
C GLN A 1012 14.72 -12.96 -29.47
N ALA A 1013 14.46 -13.41 -28.24
CA ALA A 1013 14.65 -14.81 -27.88
C ALA A 1013 13.66 -15.72 -28.64
N LEU A 1014 12.41 -15.27 -28.81
CA LEU A 1014 11.43 -16.01 -29.60
C LEU A 1014 11.86 -16.14 -31.07
N LEU A 1015 12.42 -15.08 -31.68
CA LEU A 1015 12.95 -15.13 -33.05
C LEU A 1015 14.06 -16.18 -33.26
N GLU A 1016 14.79 -16.56 -32.20
CA GLU A 1016 15.78 -17.64 -32.22
C GLU A 1016 15.15 -19.03 -32.11
N LEU A 1017 13.95 -19.11 -31.52
CA LEU A 1017 13.21 -20.36 -31.32
C LEU A 1017 12.32 -20.72 -32.52
N VAL A 1018 11.83 -19.72 -33.25
CA VAL A 1018 11.12 -19.85 -34.54
C VAL A 1018 12.13 -20.02 -35.67
#